data_AF-A0A5Q4BZ00-F1
#
_entry.id   AF-A0A5Q4BZ00-F1
#
_cell.length_a   1.000
_cell.length_b   1.000
_cell.length_c   1.000
_cell.angle_alpha   90.00
_cell.angle_beta   90.00
_cell.angle_gamma   90.00
#
_symmetry.space_group_name_H-M   'P 1'
#
loop_
_entity.id
_entity.type
_entity.pdbx_description
1 polymer ?
#
loop_
_entity_poly.entity_id
_entity_poly.type
_entity_poly.pdbx_seq_one_letter_code
_entity_poly.pdbx_strand_id
1 'polypeptide(L)'
;MAQDETKYTIGKTTVARIYSNFVTSVGVIAGSCFKETSGSKLAAMGVPGCQQMLNDMLDNGGGVLFIDEAYQLSSGNSPGGRAVLDFLLADVENLTGKIIFLLAGYSKQMESFFAHNPGFPSRFPTEMKFDDFDDDELLRILQYQIQKKYNGRMKWEDDLYLRVVTRRLGRGRGKVGFGNARAVENILANVSKRQANRLRKERRAGAKTNDLFFTKEDLVGPEPSSALSSCKAWKKMQCLIGLSSVKESVKALVDSIQSNYLRELAEEPVIEYSLNRVFLGSPGTGKTTVAKLYGQILVDIGLLSNGEVVVKNPSDFIGSVLGASEAQTKGILAATEGKVLVIDEAYGLCGGSSGSSGSVGKFSDPYKTAVVDTIVAEVQGVPGEDRCVLLLGYKDQMEKMFQNANPGLSRRFPLSSAFAFEDFDSSELAKILDLKLEQQGFSATDQAKRVALEMLERARNRPNFGNAGEVDILLNEAKARHQRRLSSKETDKLSTLEALDLDENFDRAERTDTNVAKLFEGTVGCEKIVATLEGFQESVRSMKSLGMDPKENIPFNFLFRGPPGTGKTSTARKMGKVFYDMGFLATAAVLDCSASDLIGQYIGQTGPKVRQLLDKALGRVLFIDEAYRLAEGHFSQEAVDELVDCVTKDKYKCRMVIILAGYDDDINRLISVNPGMSSRFPEVIDFYSLSAEDCFDLLLQLLAKQKRVLESKKPFNRLVLNCLEHPTTDFKDDVVSDFRALSEQPSWASARDVETLAKSIFTVAMKSRQGTCITVTEAMVEALQDLFMAPPPAQTPHKISSQYQASTTKEHEASCTPPESPTAEVDDGKRKSVRDAGVSDEVWEQLERDKKAQEERDAKYRALLETKRKAVGAAREAILKELIEEEERLKKEDEQRKKAAKTGRCPMGYEWIKQDQGFRRKEYPGFLLRRRVFCEIRRISPRLHNVRFRSAETSKPSENVSESASPGTSPGTTAGAGAESPEGVGDPTSSTGSSAESPKGVGDPTSPGTSPGSSAESPESVGDSTSSTGSTGSSAESSEGVGDPTSSTGASAESPKGVGDSTSPGTSPSSSAESPEGVGDSTSPGTSPGSSAESPEGVGDSRSTSTASCTS
;
A
#
# COMPACT_ATOMS: atom_id res chain seq x y z
N MET A 1 62.33 -5.06 -30.05
CA MET A 1 61.95 -3.96 -29.12
C MET A 1 61.02 -2.96 -29.80
N ALA A 2 61.46 -2.11 -30.74
CA ALA A 2 60.56 -1.13 -31.38
C ALA A 2 59.30 -1.70 -32.09
N GLN A 3 59.27 -3.00 -32.42
CA GLN A 3 58.09 -3.69 -32.98
C GLN A 3 57.05 -4.14 -31.94
N ASP A 4 57.35 -4.09 -30.63
CA ASP A 4 56.40 -4.41 -29.54
C ASP A 4 55.62 -3.16 -29.08
N GLU A 5 56.21 -1.97 -29.17
CA GLU A 5 55.65 -0.73 -28.62
C GLU A 5 54.30 -0.33 -29.24
N THR A 6 54.03 -0.79 -30.47
CA THR A 6 52.79 -0.51 -31.20
C THR A 6 51.58 -1.29 -30.68
N LYS A 7 51.75 -2.44 -30.03
CA LYS A 7 50.63 -3.31 -29.62
C LYS A 7 49.85 -2.78 -28.40
N TYR A 8 50.45 -1.89 -27.60
CA TYR A 8 49.89 -1.49 -26.29
C TYR A 8 49.26 -0.08 -26.27
N THR A 9 49.01 0.52 -27.44
CA THR A 9 48.33 1.83 -27.58
C THR A 9 47.16 1.80 -28.59
N ILE A 10 46.48 0.65 -28.67
CA ILE A 10 45.34 0.39 -29.58
C ILE A 10 44.09 1.13 -29.09
N GLY A 11 44.01 2.43 -29.37
CA GLY A 11 42.77 3.19 -29.46
C GLY A 11 42.26 3.20 -30.90
N LYS A 12 40.94 3.34 -31.11
CA LYS A 12 40.32 3.37 -32.44
C LYS A 12 40.97 4.43 -33.34
N THR A 13 41.23 5.62 -32.80
CA THR A 13 41.96 6.71 -33.46
C THR A 13 43.40 6.34 -33.84
N THR A 14 44.12 5.59 -32.98
CA THR A 14 45.48 5.12 -33.28
C THR A 14 45.47 4.17 -34.47
N VAL A 15 44.53 3.21 -34.49
CA VAL A 15 44.39 2.26 -35.60
C VAL A 15 43.97 2.97 -36.87
N ALA A 16 43.01 3.91 -36.80
CA ALA A 16 42.60 4.72 -37.94
C ALA A 16 43.77 5.51 -38.57
N ARG A 17 44.69 6.03 -37.73
CA ARG A 17 45.88 6.75 -38.20
C ARG A 17 46.95 5.82 -38.80
N ILE A 18 47.14 4.63 -38.23
CA ILE A 18 48.01 3.59 -38.81
C ILE A 18 47.43 3.09 -40.15
N TYR A 19 46.11 2.87 -40.21
CA TYR A 19 45.40 2.48 -41.42
C TYR A 19 45.51 3.56 -42.51
N SER A 20 45.35 4.84 -42.16
CA SER A 20 45.59 5.95 -43.09
C SER A 20 47.00 5.89 -43.70
N ASN A 21 48.03 5.73 -42.86
CA ASN A 21 49.42 5.62 -43.35
C ASN A 21 49.61 4.39 -44.26
N PHE A 22 49.04 3.24 -43.88
CA PHE A 22 49.10 2.01 -44.67
C PHE A 22 48.43 2.21 -46.04
N VAL A 23 47.20 2.72 -46.08
CA VAL A 23 46.41 2.83 -47.32
C VAL A 23 46.97 3.89 -48.28
N THR A 24 47.54 5.00 -47.77
CA THR A 24 48.37 5.89 -48.60
C THR A 24 49.66 5.20 -49.09
N SER A 25 50.36 4.42 -48.25
CA SER A 25 51.60 3.75 -48.65
C SER A 25 51.42 2.64 -49.72
N VAL A 26 50.22 2.06 -49.79
CA VAL A 26 49.81 1.10 -50.83
C VAL A 26 49.31 1.81 -52.10
N GLY A 27 49.16 3.14 -52.09
CA GLY A 27 48.78 3.94 -53.26
C GLY A 27 47.28 3.94 -53.58
N VAL A 28 46.42 3.56 -52.62
CA VAL A 28 44.95 3.51 -52.80
C VAL A 28 44.32 4.92 -52.78
N ILE A 29 44.97 5.87 -52.11
CA ILE A 29 44.64 7.30 -52.10
C ILE A 29 45.91 8.11 -52.36
N ALA A 30 45.79 9.20 -53.13
CA ALA A 30 46.94 10.03 -53.52
C ALA A 30 47.43 10.96 -52.39
N GLY A 31 46.51 11.45 -51.55
CA GLY A 31 46.81 12.30 -50.40
C GLY A 31 47.04 11.54 -49.09
N SER A 32 47.76 12.18 -48.17
CA SER A 32 48.03 11.71 -46.81
C SER A 32 47.23 12.48 -45.74
N CYS A 33 46.21 13.24 -46.14
CA CYS A 33 45.48 14.14 -45.24
C CYS A 33 44.59 13.34 -44.26
N PHE A 34 45.00 13.26 -42.99
CA PHE A 34 44.19 12.66 -41.92
C PHE A 34 43.41 13.75 -41.16
N LYS A 35 42.07 13.69 -41.20
CA LYS A 35 41.19 14.66 -40.53
C LYS A 35 40.40 13.97 -39.41
N GLU A 36 40.51 14.49 -38.20
CA GLU A 36 39.91 13.94 -36.99
C GLU A 36 38.80 14.88 -36.46
N THR A 37 37.62 14.31 -36.19
CA THR A 37 36.43 15.05 -35.74
C THR A 37 35.49 14.14 -34.95
N SER A 38 34.47 14.69 -34.28
CA SER A 38 33.44 13.91 -33.58
C SER A 38 32.06 14.13 -34.19
N GLY A 39 31.14 13.17 -34.01
CA GLY A 39 29.75 13.30 -34.48
C GLY A 39 29.06 14.55 -33.95
N SER A 40 29.20 14.85 -32.65
CA SER A 40 28.70 16.10 -32.04
C SER A 40 29.29 17.37 -32.64
N LYS A 41 30.61 17.42 -32.86
CA LYS A 41 31.29 18.58 -33.47
C LYS A 41 30.82 18.80 -34.91
N LEU A 42 30.67 17.73 -35.67
CA LEU A 42 30.28 17.78 -37.08
C LEU A 42 28.78 18.13 -37.23
N ALA A 43 27.91 17.64 -36.34
CA ALA A 43 26.53 18.13 -36.21
C ALA A 43 26.48 19.65 -35.95
N ALA A 44 27.27 20.14 -34.98
CA ALA A 44 27.32 21.57 -34.62
C ALA A 44 27.91 22.47 -35.73
N MET A 45 28.74 21.93 -36.62
CA MET A 45 29.25 22.63 -37.81
C MET A 45 28.24 22.70 -38.97
N GLY A 46 27.23 21.83 -38.98
CA GLY A 46 26.22 21.74 -40.03
C GLY A 46 26.78 21.31 -41.40
N VAL A 47 25.88 21.21 -42.38
CA VAL A 47 26.22 20.80 -43.76
C VAL A 47 27.30 21.71 -44.39
N PRO A 48 27.25 23.06 -44.32
CA PRO A 48 28.26 23.91 -44.94
C PRO A 48 29.67 23.71 -44.34
N GLY A 49 29.77 23.52 -43.02
CA GLY A 49 31.05 23.24 -42.36
C GLY A 49 31.60 21.86 -42.68
N CYS A 50 30.72 20.87 -42.91
CA CYS A 50 31.13 19.56 -43.42
C CYS A 50 31.64 19.65 -44.87
N GLN A 51 30.91 20.37 -45.75
CA GLN A 51 31.28 20.52 -47.15
C GLN A 51 32.62 21.26 -47.31
N GLN A 52 32.86 22.32 -46.52
CA GLN A 52 34.17 22.96 -46.47
C GLN A 52 35.27 21.98 -46.04
N MET A 53 35.02 21.15 -45.02
CA MET A 53 36.00 20.18 -44.54
C MET A 53 36.36 19.11 -45.58
N LEU A 54 35.41 18.70 -46.43
CA LEU A 54 35.65 17.77 -47.54
C LEU A 54 36.42 18.44 -48.68
N ASN A 55 36.06 19.68 -49.04
CA ASN A 55 36.79 20.46 -50.04
C ASN A 55 38.26 20.69 -49.62
N ASP A 56 38.51 21.11 -48.38
CA ASP A 56 39.85 21.23 -47.79
C ASP A 56 40.69 19.95 -47.99
N MET A 57 40.05 18.76 -47.91
CA MET A 57 40.74 17.48 -48.06
C MET A 57 40.96 17.10 -49.54
N LEU A 58 40.04 17.47 -50.43
CA LEU A 58 40.19 17.26 -51.88
C LEU A 58 41.30 18.13 -52.47
N ASP A 59 41.39 19.40 -52.05
CA ASP A 59 42.45 20.33 -52.45
C ASP A 59 43.85 19.87 -52.00
N ASN A 60 43.91 19.09 -50.90
CA ASN A 60 45.14 18.43 -50.41
C ASN A 60 45.37 17.03 -51.02
N GLY A 61 44.68 16.69 -52.13
CA GLY A 61 44.89 15.44 -52.89
C GLY A 61 44.12 14.22 -52.36
N GLY A 62 43.18 14.40 -51.44
CA GLY A 62 42.43 13.32 -50.80
C GLY A 62 43.01 12.89 -49.45
N GLY A 63 42.39 11.89 -48.81
CA GLY A 63 42.77 11.52 -47.45
C GLY A 63 41.79 10.60 -46.71
N VAL A 64 41.86 10.64 -45.38
CA VAL A 64 41.03 9.83 -44.47
C VAL A 64 40.31 10.73 -43.47
N LEU A 65 38.98 10.68 -43.46
CA LEU A 65 38.13 11.39 -42.51
C LEU A 65 37.69 10.41 -41.41
N PHE A 66 38.17 10.62 -40.19
CA PHE A 66 37.82 9.84 -39.00
C PHE A 66 36.81 10.59 -38.14
N ILE A 67 35.62 10.02 -37.99
CA ILE A 67 34.50 10.56 -37.20
C ILE A 67 34.34 9.70 -35.94
N ASP A 68 34.79 10.23 -34.80
CA ASP A 68 34.63 9.58 -33.49
C ASP A 68 33.22 9.78 -32.91
N GLU A 69 32.76 8.78 -32.17
CA GLU A 69 31.41 8.69 -31.59
C GLU A 69 30.29 9.04 -32.62
N ALA A 70 30.37 8.50 -33.83
CA ALA A 70 29.58 8.86 -35.01
C ALA A 70 28.05 8.76 -34.81
N TYR A 71 27.60 7.84 -33.94
CA TYR A 71 26.19 7.69 -33.54
C TYR A 71 25.57 8.97 -32.95
N GLN A 72 26.38 9.93 -32.50
CA GLN A 72 25.90 11.24 -32.06
C GLN A 72 25.17 12.02 -33.18
N LEU A 73 25.47 11.74 -34.45
CA LEU A 73 24.82 12.38 -35.62
C LEU A 73 23.34 12.00 -35.77
N SER A 74 22.94 10.76 -35.45
CA SER A 74 21.52 10.35 -35.50
C SER A 74 20.75 10.69 -34.21
N SER A 75 21.46 10.96 -33.11
CA SER A 75 20.91 11.19 -31.78
C SER A 75 19.99 12.42 -31.71
N GLY A 76 18.85 12.29 -31.02
CA GLY A 76 17.88 13.38 -30.86
C GLY A 76 18.39 14.63 -30.12
N ASN A 77 19.55 14.53 -29.46
CA ASN A 77 20.18 15.63 -28.72
C ASN A 77 21.06 16.55 -29.60
N SER A 78 21.24 16.25 -30.89
CA SER A 78 22.11 17.00 -31.80
C SER A 78 21.32 17.65 -32.94
N PRO A 79 20.83 18.90 -32.79
CA PRO A 79 20.11 19.62 -33.84
C PRO A 79 20.95 19.71 -35.12
N GLY A 80 20.35 19.39 -36.27
CA GLY A 80 21.05 19.37 -37.57
C GLY A 80 21.88 18.12 -37.87
N GLY A 81 22.13 17.24 -36.88
CA GLY A 81 22.94 16.03 -37.06
C GLY A 81 22.45 15.08 -38.16
N ARG A 82 21.13 14.94 -38.33
CA ARG A 82 20.53 14.14 -39.42
C ARG A 82 20.76 14.73 -40.81
N ALA A 83 20.56 16.03 -41.00
CA ALA A 83 20.81 16.69 -42.29
C ALA A 83 22.30 16.61 -42.69
N VAL A 84 23.20 16.67 -41.71
CA VAL A 84 24.63 16.40 -41.85
C VAL A 84 24.90 14.94 -42.25
N LEU A 85 24.17 14.00 -41.66
CA LEU A 85 24.31 12.56 -41.94
C LEU A 85 23.85 12.19 -43.35
N ASP A 86 22.71 12.72 -43.78
CA ASP A 86 22.14 12.49 -45.12
C ASP A 86 23.03 13.11 -46.21
N PHE A 87 23.64 14.28 -45.94
CA PHE A 87 24.68 14.87 -46.79
C PHE A 87 25.94 14.01 -46.88
N LEU A 88 26.49 13.57 -45.74
CA LEU A 88 27.67 12.68 -45.71
C LEU A 88 27.42 11.37 -46.48
N LEU A 89 26.22 10.79 -46.37
CA LEU A 89 25.87 9.55 -47.06
C LEU A 89 25.87 9.67 -48.59
N ALA A 90 25.60 10.85 -49.16
CA ALA A 90 25.73 11.09 -50.59
C ALA A 90 27.21 11.28 -50.99
N ASP A 91 27.97 12.07 -50.23
CA ASP A 91 29.39 12.33 -50.54
C ASP A 91 30.32 11.13 -50.30
N VAL A 92 29.94 10.18 -49.45
CA VAL A 92 30.61 8.87 -49.33
C VAL A 92 30.63 8.12 -50.67
N GLU A 93 29.59 8.24 -51.50
CA GLU A 93 29.56 7.63 -52.85
C GLU A 93 30.34 8.48 -53.86
N ASN A 94 30.10 9.80 -53.87
CA ASN A 94 30.73 10.74 -54.81
C ASN A 94 32.26 10.83 -54.69
N LEU A 95 32.81 10.60 -53.49
CA LEU A 95 34.23 10.79 -53.16
C LEU A 95 35.02 9.48 -53.03
N THR A 96 34.43 8.36 -53.47
CA THR A 96 35.12 7.07 -53.62
C THR A 96 36.44 7.21 -54.39
N GLY A 97 37.48 6.51 -53.91
CA GLY A 97 38.84 6.60 -54.46
C GLY A 97 39.60 7.91 -54.16
N LYS A 98 38.97 8.89 -53.49
CA LYS A 98 39.60 10.16 -53.07
C LYS A 98 39.62 10.34 -51.56
N ILE A 99 38.52 10.03 -50.89
CA ILE A 99 38.39 10.10 -49.43
C ILE A 99 37.90 8.76 -48.88
N ILE A 100 38.52 8.33 -47.78
CA ILE A 100 38.09 7.17 -46.99
C ILE A 100 37.41 7.68 -45.72
N PHE A 101 36.19 7.21 -45.47
CA PHE A 101 35.41 7.57 -44.30
C PHE A 101 35.50 6.47 -43.25
N LEU A 102 35.97 6.80 -42.04
CA LEU A 102 36.06 5.90 -40.91
C LEU A 102 35.11 6.38 -39.80
N LEU A 103 34.13 5.56 -39.46
CA LEU A 103 33.18 5.82 -38.36
C LEU A 103 33.57 5.01 -37.13
N ALA A 104 33.62 5.64 -35.97
CA ALA A 104 33.88 4.97 -34.69
C ALA A 104 32.74 5.23 -33.68
N GLY A 105 32.53 4.28 -32.77
CA GLY A 105 31.55 4.34 -31.68
C GLY A 105 31.50 3.03 -30.88
N TYR A 106 30.63 2.93 -29.88
CA TYR A 106 30.39 1.69 -29.12
C TYR A 106 29.39 0.79 -29.85
N SER A 107 29.60 -0.53 -29.88
CA SER A 107 28.84 -1.47 -30.73
C SER A 107 27.32 -1.31 -30.62
N LYS A 108 26.73 -1.39 -29.41
CA LYS A 108 25.27 -1.20 -29.20
C LYS A 108 24.72 0.14 -29.72
N GLN A 109 25.53 1.19 -29.73
CA GLN A 109 25.15 2.52 -30.21
C GLN A 109 25.37 2.65 -31.72
N MET A 110 26.38 1.97 -32.28
CA MET A 110 26.55 1.81 -33.72
C MET A 110 25.43 0.96 -34.33
N GLU A 111 25.04 -0.16 -33.71
CA GLU A 111 23.86 -0.97 -34.10
C GLU A 111 22.60 -0.10 -34.24
N SER A 112 22.31 0.73 -33.23
CA SER A 112 21.19 1.67 -33.25
C SER A 112 21.34 2.80 -34.29
N PHE A 113 22.55 3.13 -34.70
CA PHE A 113 22.86 4.13 -35.73
C PHE A 113 22.76 3.53 -37.15
N PHE A 114 23.24 2.31 -37.37
CA PHE A 114 23.03 1.54 -38.59
C PHE A 114 21.53 1.32 -38.85
N ALA A 115 20.73 1.07 -37.81
CA ALA A 115 19.28 0.96 -37.90
C ALA A 115 18.53 2.26 -38.26
N HIS A 116 19.18 3.43 -38.23
CA HIS A 116 18.51 4.71 -38.56
C HIS A 116 18.36 4.96 -40.07
N ASN A 117 19.18 4.36 -40.94
CA ASN A 117 19.07 4.52 -42.39
C ASN A 117 19.55 3.23 -43.11
N PRO A 118 18.69 2.55 -43.90
CA PRO A 118 19.05 1.28 -44.56
C PRO A 118 20.15 1.42 -45.63
N GLY A 119 20.55 2.65 -45.99
CA GLY A 119 21.69 2.91 -46.87
C GLY A 119 23.07 2.86 -46.20
N PHE A 120 23.18 2.59 -44.90
CA PHE A 120 24.51 2.43 -44.27
C PHE A 120 25.24 1.12 -44.64
N PRO A 121 24.64 -0.09 -44.58
CA PRO A 121 25.37 -1.34 -44.79
C PRO A 121 25.97 -1.49 -46.19
N SER A 122 25.37 -0.85 -47.21
CA SER A 122 25.91 -0.80 -48.57
C SER A 122 27.10 0.16 -48.73
N ARG A 123 27.14 1.23 -47.93
CA ARG A 123 28.16 2.30 -48.00
C ARG A 123 29.34 2.07 -47.03
N PHE A 124 29.12 1.29 -45.98
CA PHE A 124 30.13 0.90 -44.99
C PHE A 124 30.18 -0.63 -44.82
N PRO A 125 30.60 -1.39 -45.86
CA PRO A 125 30.55 -2.85 -45.86
C PRO A 125 31.62 -3.54 -44.99
N THR A 126 32.62 -2.79 -44.50
CA THR A 126 33.74 -3.33 -43.72
C THR A 126 33.62 -2.90 -42.25
N GLU A 127 33.21 -3.81 -41.37
CA GLU A 127 33.24 -3.60 -39.92
C GLU A 127 34.57 -4.09 -39.32
N MET A 128 35.14 -3.31 -38.39
CA MET A 128 36.29 -3.71 -37.57
C MET A 128 35.90 -3.67 -36.10
N LYS A 129 35.54 -4.84 -35.54
CA LYS A 129 35.23 -4.98 -34.11
C LYS A 129 36.52 -5.03 -33.29
N PHE A 130 36.51 -4.34 -32.16
CA PHE A 130 37.53 -4.44 -31.10
C PHE A 130 36.83 -4.96 -29.84
N ASP A 131 37.31 -6.08 -29.32
CA ASP A 131 36.85 -6.64 -28.04
C ASP A 131 37.60 -5.99 -26.85
N ASP A 132 37.10 -6.20 -25.63
CA ASP A 132 37.74 -5.68 -24.41
C ASP A 132 39.03 -6.46 -24.08
N PHE A 133 40.09 -5.75 -23.66
CA PHE A 133 41.38 -6.34 -23.26
C PHE A 133 41.25 -7.32 -22.09
N ASP A 134 41.98 -8.43 -22.12
CA ASP A 134 42.00 -9.40 -21.01
C ASP A 134 42.78 -8.90 -19.77
N ASP A 135 42.75 -9.66 -18.66
CA ASP A 135 43.36 -9.22 -17.39
C ASP A 135 44.91 -9.10 -17.46
N ASP A 136 45.55 -9.87 -18.35
CA ASP A 136 47.00 -9.85 -18.59
C ASP A 136 47.39 -8.75 -19.59
N GLU A 137 46.54 -8.46 -20.58
CA GLU A 137 46.68 -7.29 -21.46
C GLU A 137 46.49 -5.99 -20.67
N LEU A 138 45.47 -5.90 -19.80
CA LEU A 138 45.28 -4.79 -18.88
C LEU A 138 46.47 -4.64 -17.91
N LEU A 139 47.07 -5.75 -17.46
CA LEU A 139 48.30 -5.75 -16.66
C LEU A 139 49.50 -5.19 -17.42
N ARG A 140 49.73 -5.63 -18.66
CA ARG A 140 50.80 -5.12 -19.53
C ARG A 140 50.61 -3.62 -19.83
N ILE A 141 49.37 -3.19 -20.09
CA ILE A 141 49.04 -1.78 -20.30
C ILE A 141 49.30 -0.97 -19.02
N LEU A 142 48.94 -1.46 -17.84
CA LEU A 142 49.23 -0.79 -16.56
C LEU A 142 50.74 -0.66 -16.29
N GLN A 143 51.49 -1.75 -16.48
CA GLN A 143 52.95 -1.76 -16.34
C GLN A 143 53.61 -0.79 -17.34
N TYR A 144 53.20 -0.80 -18.61
CA TYR A 144 53.68 0.13 -19.64
C TYR A 144 53.35 1.60 -19.29
N GLN A 145 52.13 1.90 -18.83
CA GLN A 145 51.75 3.25 -18.41
C GLN A 145 52.58 3.74 -17.20
N ILE A 146 52.85 2.87 -16.22
CA ILE A 146 53.73 3.19 -15.08
C ILE A 146 55.16 3.47 -15.58
N GLN A 147 55.74 2.59 -16.40
CA GLN A 147 57.09 2.78 -16.96
C GLN A 147 57.19 4.08 -17.76
N LYS A 148 56.22 4.36 -18.64
CA LYS A 148 56.15 5.56 -19.48
C LYS A 148 55.97 6.84 -18.66
N LYS A 149 55.11 6.84 -17.63
CA LYS A 149 54.81 8.02 -16.81
C LYS A 149 55.98 8.46 -15.91
N TYR A 150 56.84 7.53 -15.51
CA TYR A 150 57.93 7.78 -14.55
C TYR A 150 59.35 7.56 -15.13
N ASN A 151 59.45 7.34 -16.45
CA ASN A 151 60.68 6.99 -17.18
C ASN A 151 61.40 5.75 -16.60
N GLY A 152 60.64 4.69 -16.30
CA GLY A 152 61.16 3.42 -15.75
C GLY A 152 61.64 3.47 -14.29
N ARG A 153 61.58 4.63 -13.61
CA ARG A 153 62.13 4.82 -12.26
C ARG A 153 61.17 4.43 -11.12
N MET A 154 59.89 4.22 -11.42
CA MET A 154 58.90 3.85 -10.41
C MET A 154 59.01 2.37 -10.09
N LYS A 155 59.07 2.04 -8.79
CA LYS A 155 58.96 0.67 -8.31
C LYS A 155 57.62 0.46 -7.59
N TRP A 156 57.27 -0.80 -7.40
CA TRP A 156 56.12 -1.24 -6.62
C TRP A 156 56.53 -2.40 -5.71
N GLU A 157 55.66 -2.72 -4.75
CA GLU A 157 55.92 -3.70 -3.69
C GLU A 157 55.87 -5.16 -4.19
N ASP A 158 54.83 -5.53 -4.95
CA ASP A 158 54.64 -6.87 -5.54
C ASP A 158 53.79 -6.76 -6.82
N ASP A 159 54.04 -7.63 -7.81
CA ASP A 159 53.20 -7.80 -9.00
C ASP A 159 51.82 -8.38 -8.67
N LEU A 160 51.67 -9.11 -7.56
CA LEU A 160 50.39 -9.56 -7.01
C LEU A 160 49.39 -8.40 -6.89
N TYR A 161 49.83 -7.27 -6.36
CA TYR A 161 48.96 -6.11 -6.18
C TYR A 161 48.56 -5.47 -7.52
N LEU A 162 49.41 -5.55 -8.55
CA LEU A 162 49.05 -5.15 -9.91
C LEU A 162 48.02 -6.10 -10.52
N ARG A 163 48.18 -7.43 -10.35
CA ARG A 163 47.20 -8.44 -10.79
C ARG A 163 45.83 -8.27 -10.11
N VAL A 164 45.82 -7.97 -8.80
CA VAL A 164 44.57 -7.66 -8.07
C VAL A 164 43.89 -6.41 -8.64
N VAL A 165 44.67 -5.35 -8.93
CA VAL A 165 44.15 -4.12 -9.52
C VAL A 165 43.63 -4.33 -10.95
N THR A 166 44.28 -5.15 -11.77
CA THR A 166 43.85 -5.38 -13.16
C THR A 166 42.67 -6.34 -13.25
N ARG A 167 42.61 -7.39 -12.42
CA ARG A 167 41.40 -8.23 -12.29
C ARG A 167 40.19 -7.45 -11.78
N ARG A 168 40.37 -6.54 -10.81
CA ARG A 168 39.30 -5.62 -10.36
C ARG A 168 38.81 -4.72 -11.50
N LEU A 169 39.70 -4.25 -12.37
CA LEU A 169 39.32 -3.53 -13.58
C LEU A 169 38.59 -4.44 -14.59
N GLY A 170 39.08 -5.67 -14.78
CA GLY A 170 38.54 -6.67 -15.71
C GLY A 170 37.10 -7.10 -15.41
N ARG A 171 36.62 -6.97 -14.16
CA ARG A 171 35.18 -7.11 -13.80
C ARG A 171 34.29 -6.02 -14.43
N GLY A 172 34.87 -4.99 -15.03
CA GLY A 172 34.17 -3.98 -15.81
C GLY A 172 33.90 -4.37 -17.26
N ARG A 173 34.50 -5.44 -17.78
CA ARG A 173 34.34 -5.90 -19.17
C ARG A 173 32.88 -6.18 -19.51
N GLY A 174 32.50 -5.92 -20.75
CA GLY A 174 31.12 -6.08 -21.25
C GLY A 174 30.10 -5.07 -20.70
N LYS A 175 30.43 -4.27 -19.67
CA LYS A 175 29.58 -3.17 -19.20
C LYS A 175 29.65 -2.00 -20.19
N VAL A 176 28.51 -1.33 -20.41
CA VAL A 176 28.44 -0.22 -21.37
C VAL A 176 29.34 0.93 -20.89
N GLY A 177 30.25 1.38 -21.77
CA GLY A 177 31.21 2.43 -21.44
C GLY A 177 32.50 1.96 -20.75
N PHE A 178 32.80 0.65 -20.73
CA PHE A 178 34.09 0.16 -20.22
C PHE A 178 35.27 0.80 -20.99
N GLY A 179 36.05 1.63 -20.27
CA GLY A 179 37.04 2.51 -20.89
C GLY A 179 38.32 1.83 -21.39
N ASN A 180 38.49 0.51 -21.18
CA ASN A 180 39.70 -0.23 -21.52
C ASN A 180 40.99 0.52 -21.07
N ALA A 181 41.87 0.92 -21.98
CA ALA A 181 43.10 1.66 -21.65
C ALA A 181 42.85 2.99 -20.90
N ARG A 182 41.75 3.72 -21.18
CA ARG A 182 41.36 4.94 -20.43
C ARG A 182 40.99 4.62 -18.98
N ALA A 183 40.47 3.42 -18.72
CA ALA A 183 40.15 2.98 -17.37
C ALA A 183 41.42 2.57 -16.58
N VAL A 184 42.44 2.04 -17.26
CA VAL A 184 43.79 1.87 -16.68
C VAL A 184 44.41 3.22 -16.30
N GLU A 185 44.29 4.24 -17.16
CA GLU A 185 44.79 5.61 -16.88
C GLU A 185 44.10 6.21 -15.64
N ASN A 186 42.78 6.06 -15.54
CA ASN A 186 41.99 6.50 -14.38
C ASN A 186 42.39 5.77 -13.09
N ILE A 187 42.68 4.46 -13.16
CA ILE A 187 43.21 3.70 -12.02
C ILE A 187 44.60 4.21 -11.63
N LEU A 188 45.51 4.39 -12.57
CA LEU A 188 46.86 4.90 -12.30
C LEU A 188 46.83 6.32 -11.70
N ALA A 189 45.87 7.16 -12.11
CA ALA A 189 45.61 8.46 -11.48
C ALA A 189 45.12 8.32 -10.04
N ASN A 190 44.22 7.37 -9.75
CA ASN A 190 43.73 7.10 -8.39
C ASN A 190 44.81 6.50 -7.47
N VAL A 191 45.65 5.58 -7.97
CA VAL A 191 46.84 5.07 -7.28
C VAL A 191 47.80 6.22 -6.93
N SER A 192 48.10 7.09 -7.90
CA SER A 192 48.94 8.29 -7.69
C SER A 192 48.35 9.23 -6.62
N LYS A 193 47.01 9.36 -6.57
CA LYS A 193 46.28 10.19 -5.60
C LYS A 193 46.31 9.60 -4.18
N ARG A 194 46.25 8.26 -4.05
CA ARG A 194 46.45 7.56 -2.76
C ARG A 194 47.87 7.75 -2.26
N GLN A 195 48.87 7.49 -3.10
CA GLN A 195 50.29 7.69 -2.80
C GLN A 195 50.57 9.13 -2.33
N ALA A 196 50.08 10.14 -3.08
CA ALA A 196 50.23 11.54 -2.70
C ALA A 196 49.61 11.86 -1.33
N ASN A 197 48.48 11.24 -0.97
CA ASN A 197 47.85 11.43 0.33
C ASN A 197 48.58 10.69 1.47
N ARG A 198 49.15 9.49 1.21
CA ARG A 198 49.98 8.74 2.16
C ARG A 198 51.28 9.51 2.47
N LEU A 199 52.02 9.92 1.44
CA LEU A 199 53.24 10.74 1.57
C LEU A 199 52.97 12.06 2.32
N ARG A 200 51.80 12.69 2.10
CA ARG A 200 51.35 13.90 2.84
C ARG A 200 51.00 13.68 4.32
N LYS A 201 50.76 12.44 4.76
CA LYS A 201 50.63 12.07 6.18
C LYS A 201 52.02 11.78 6.76
N GLU A 202 52.77 10.89 6.13
CA GLU A 202 54.10 10.44 6.56
C GLU A 202 55.07 11.63 6.79
N ARG A 203 55.14 12.57 5.83
CA ARG A 203 55.99 13.77 5.98
C ARG A 203 55.54 14.71 7.10
N ARG A 204 54.24 14.75 7.42
CA ARG A 204 53.72 15.50 8.58
C ARG A 204 54.04 14.81 9.92
N ALA A 205 54.24 13.50 9.92
CA ALA A 205 54.76 12.74 11.04
C ALA A 205 56.32 12.71 11.09
N GLY A 206 57.00 13.47 10.22
CA GLY A 206 58.48 13.53 10.16
C GLY A 206 59.15 12.30 9.53
N ALA A 207 58.39 11.36 8.95
CA ALA A 207 58.93 10.14 8.36
C ALA A 207 59.67 10.41 7.03
N LYS A 208 60.71 9.61 6.77
CA LYS A 208 61.55 9.73 5.57
C LYS A 208 60.97 8.89 4.43
N THR A 209 60.28 9.54 3.49
CA THR A 209 59.45 8.86 2.47
C THR A 209 60.20 8.52 1.19
N ASN A 210 59.82 7.41 0.53
CA ASN A 210 60.24 7.12 -0.85
C ASN A 210 59.10 7.46 -1.84
N ASP A 211 59.34 8.49 -2.65
CA ASP A 211 58.36 9.02 -3.61
C ASP A 211 58.23 8.14 -4.88
N LEU A 212 59.25 7.33 -5.18
CA LEU A 212 59.30 6.47 -6.38
C LEU A 212 58.91 5.01 -6.08
N PHE A 213 58.06 4.81 -5.09
CA PHE A 213 57.57 3.49 -4.66
C PHE A 213 56.07 3.49 -4.39
N PHE A 214 55.33 2.57 -5.02
CA PHE A 214 53.94 2.26 -4.70
C PHE A 214 53.84 1.07 -3.74
N THR A 215 53.12 1.25 -2.63
CA THR A 215 52.82 0.20 -1.64
C THR A 215 51.52 -0.54 -1.95
N LYS A 216 51.26 -1.63 -1.21
CA LYS A 216 49.94 -2.31 -1.13
C LYS A 216 48.77 -1.33 -1.03
N GLU A 217 48.85 -0.36 -0.12
CA GLU A 217 47.78 0.63 0.10
C GLU A 217 47.59 1.59 -1.09
N ASP A 218 48.67 1.93 -1.80
CA ASP A 218 48.57 2.81 -2.97
C ASP A 218 47.85 2.08 -4.12
N LEU A 219 48.27 0.84 -4.39
CA LEU A 219 47.77 -0.01 -5.48
C LEU A 219 46.37 -0.54 -5.19
N VAL A 220 46.22 -1.37 -4.17
CA VAL A 220 44.95 -2.06 -3.85
C VAL A 220 43.97 -1.10 -3.17
N GLY A 221 44.48 -0.19 -2.34
CA GLY A 221 43.69 0.67 -1.46
C GLY A 221 43.81 0.26 0.01
N PRO A 222 43.25 1.08 0.93
CA PRO A 222 43.21 0.77 2.36
C PRO A 222 42.34 -0.47 2.62
N GLU A 223 42.59 -1.16 3.73
CA GLU A 223 41.81 -2.35 4.09
C GLU A 223 40.35 -1.99 4.44
N PRO A 224 39.34 -2.80 4.04
CA PRO A 224 37.92 -2.50 4.27
C PRO A 224 37.60 -2.20 5.74
N SER A 225 38.17 -2.97 6.68
CA SER A 225 38.10 -2.75 8.13
C SER A 225 38.29 -1.28 8.54
N SER A 226 39.28 -0.60 7.94
CA SER A 226 39.56 0.81 8.19
C SER A 226 38.49 1.74 7.59
N ALA A 227 38.02 1.47 6.37
CA ALA A 227 36.97 2.24 5.71
C ALA A 227 35.64 2.16 6.51
N LEU A 228 35.29 0.97 6.97
CA LEU A 228 34.10 0.69 7.80
C LEU A 228 34.14 1.46 9.13
N SER A 229 35.30 1.52 9.78
CA SER A 229 35.50 2.33 11.00
C SER A 229 35.33 3.84 10.76
N SER A 230 35.44 4.29 9.50
CA SER A 230 35.28 5.69 9.10
C SER A 230 33.88 6.03 8.54
N CYS A 231 33.12 5.02 8.12
CA CYS A 231 31.81 5.16 7.47
C CYS A 231 30.81 5.90 8.38
N LYS A 232 30.39 7.10 7.93
CA LYS A 232 29.47 7.95 8.68
C LYS A 232 28.04 7.40 8.68
N ALA A 233 27.64 6.76 7.59
CA ALA A 233 26.32 6.16 7.47
C ALA A 233 26.17 4.92 8.37
N TRP A 234 27.20 4.08 8.46
CA TRP A 234 27.22 2.92 9.35
C TRP A 234 27.13 3.33 10.83
N LYS A 235 27.92 4.31 11.28
CA LYS A 235 27.81 4.85 12.65
C LYS A 235 26.42 5.41 12.95
N LYS A 236 25.81 6.14 12.00
CA LYS A 236 24.41 6.60 12.14
C LYS A 236 23.41 5.43 12.24
N MET A 237 23.60 4.36 11.47
CA MET A 237 22.75 3.16 11.53
C MET A 237 22.91 2.41 12.86
N GLN A 238 24.12 2.31 13.40
CA GLN A 238 24.37 1.73 14.72
C GLN A 238 23.64 2.49 15.84
N CYS A 239 23.63 3.83 15.77
CA CYS A 239 22.92 4.69 16.72
C CYS A 239 21.37 4.71 16.59
N LEU A 240 20.79 4.06 15.58
CA LEU A 240 19.33 3.89 15.53
C LEU A 240 18.87 2.95 16.65
N ILE A 241 17.69 3.20 17.20
CA ILE A 241 17.08 2.35 18.25
C ILE A 241 16.59 1.04 17.60
N GLY A 242 16.76 -0.09 18.30
CA GLY A 242 16.41 -1.43 17.83
C GLY A 242 17.20 -1.92 16.62
N LEU A 243 16.50 -2.61 15.72
CA LEU A 243 17.01 -3.07 14.42
C LEU A 243 18.22 -4.03 14.50
N SER A 244 18.26 -4.91 15.51
CA SER A 244 19.32 -5.92 15.72
C SER A 244 19.57 -6.77 14.47
N SER A 245 18.55 -7.48 13.99
CA SER A 245 18.58 -8.35 12.81
C SER A 245 19.11 -7.63 11.55
N VAL A 246 18.71 -6.38 11.36
CA VAL A 246 19.15 -5.53 10.24
C VAL A 246 20.61 -5.12 10.40
N LYS A 247 21.02 -4.69 11.60
CA LYS A 247 22.42 -4.34 11.91
C LYS A 247 23.35 -5.54 11.73
N GLU A 248 22.94 -6.73 12.18
CA GLU A 248 23.69 -7.98 11.99
C GLU A 248 23.77 -8.37 10.50
N SER A 249 22.67 -8.25 9.75
CA SER A 249 22.65 -8.54 8.31
C SER A 249 23.50 -7.58 7.48
N VAL A 250 23.53 -6.29 7.85
CA VAL A 250 24.43 -5.29 7.25
C VAL A 250 25.88 -5.57 7.68
N LYS A 251 26.12 -5.94 8.94
CA LYS A 251 27.44 -6.35 9.43
C LYS A 251 27.98 -7.58 8.67
N ALA A 252 27.15 -8.58 8.37
CA ALA A 252 27.56 -9.76 7.61
C ALA A 252 27.96 -9.41 6.16
N LEU A 253 27.26 -8.48 5.51
CA LEU A 253 27.65 -7.93 4.19
C LEU A 253 28.95 -7.13 4.29
N VAL A 254 29.13 -6.38 5.37
CA VAL A 254 30.34 -5.62 5.70
C VAL A 254 31.56 -6.53 5.91
N ASP A 255 31.41 -7.59 6.70
CA ASP A 255 32.46 -8.57 7.01
C ASP A 255 32.81 -9.44 5.78
N SER A 256 31.86 -9.63 4.84
CA SER A 256 32.13 -10.33 3.57
C SER A 256 33.02 -9.54 2.62
N ILE A 257 33.05 -8.20 2.70
CA ILE A 257 33.99 -7.38 1.89
C ILE A 257 35.41 -7.46 2.45
N GLN A 258 35.59 -7.54 3.76
CA GLN A 258 36.91 -7.88 4.34
C GLN A 258 37.34 -9.29 3.92
N SER A 259 36.40 -10.25 3.87
CA SER A 259 36.66 -11.61 3.38
C SER A 259 37.06 -11.62 1.91
N ASN A 260 36.39 -10.84 1.06
CA ASN A 260 36.72 -10.68 -0.36
C ASN A 260 38.08 -10.01 -0.57
N TYR A 261 38.45 -9.03 0.24
CA TYR A 261 39.78 -8.41 0.21
C TYR A 261 40.90 -9.43 0.49
N LEU A 262 40.69 -10.34 1.45
CA LEU A 262 41.62 -11.43 1.72
C LEU A 262 41.66 -12.46 0.58
N ARG A 263 40.50 -12.84 0.02
CA ARG A 263 40.40 -13.75 -1.14
C ARG A 263 41.11 -13.18 -2.37
N GLU A 264 40.95 -11.89 -2.67
CA GLU A 264 41.67 -11.23 -3.76
C GLU A 264 43.19 -11.27 -3.57
N LEU A 265 43.69 -11.07 -2.34
CA LEU A 265 45.11 -11.20 -2.02
C LEU A 265 45.62 -12.64 -2.08
N ALA A 266 44.74 -13.63 -1.90
CA ALA A 266 45.02 -15.05 -2.13
C ALA A 266 44.80 -15.49 -3.60
N GLU A 267 44.49 -14.54 -4.49
CA GLU A 267 44.09 -14.77 -5.89
C GLU A 267 42.82 -15.63 -6.10
N GLU A 268 42.04 -15.88 -5.04
CA GLU A 268 40.76 -16.60 -5.09
C GLU A 268 39.63 -15.78 -5.76
N PRO A 269 38.62 -16.43 -6.37
CA PRO A 269 37.41 -15.75 -6.83
C PRO A 269 36.67 -15.12 -5.65
N VAL A 270 36.14 -13.91 -5.83
CA VAL A 270 35.35 -13.21 -4.79
C VAL A 270 34.00 -13.88 -4.54
N ILE A 271 33.50 -13.76 -3.30
CA ILE A 271 32.12 -14.12 -2.96
C ILE A 271 31.24 -12.95 -3.38
N GLU A 272 30.50 -13.12 -4.47
CA GLU A 272 29.61 -12.09 -4.99
C GLU A 272 28.19 -12.26 -4.44
N TYR A 273 27.56 -11.15 -4.05
CA TYR A 273 26.21 -11.12 -3.48
C TYR A 273 25.28 -10.29 -4.38
N SER A 274 24.00 -10.64 -4.44
CA SER A 274 23.00 -9.73 -4.99
C SER A 274 22.77 -8.58 -4.00
N LEU A 275 22.74 -7.35 -4.51
CA LEU A 275 22.47 -6.15 -3.71
C LEU A 275 20.96 -5.95 -3.43
N ASN A 276 20.12 -6.57 -4.28
CA ASN A 276 18.67 -6.45 -4.27
C ASN A 276 18.07 -7.09 -3.01
N ARG A 277 17.19 -6.38 -2.30
CA ARG A 277 16.56 -6.84 -1.05
C ARG A 277 15.11 -6.38 -0.91
N VAL A 278 14.37 -7.09 -0.05
CA VAL A 278 13.04 -6.71 0.41
C VAL A 278 13.13 -6.21 1.85
N PHE A 279 12.42 -5.13 2.19
CA PHE A 279 12.35 -4.55 3.53
C PHE A 279 10.90 -4.73 4.04
N LEU A 280 10.71 -5.64 4.99
CA LEU A 280 9.40 -6.08 5.48
C LEU A 280 9.15 -5.52 6.88
N GLY A 281 7.99 -4.91 7.14
CA GLY A 281 7.58 -4.55 8.50
C GLY A 281 6.51 -3.49 8.55
N SER A 282 6.00 -3.21 9.75
CA SER A 282 4.90 -2.29 10.06
C SER A 282 5.15 -0.83 9.65
N PRO A 283 4.13 0.06 9.69
CA PRO A 283 4.34 1.50 9.56
C PRO A 283 5.29 2.02 10.65
N GLY A 284 6.03 3.09 10.36
CA GLY A 284 6.85 3.80 11.36
C GLY A 284 8.08 3.07 11.91
N THR A 285 8.40 1.85 11.49
CA THR A 285 9.61 1.10 11.91
C THR A 285 10.93 1.60 11.28
N GLY A 286 10.88 2.67 10.47
CA GLY A 286 12.07 3.32 9.92
C GLY A 286 12.62 2.79 8.59
N LYS A 287 11.91 1.87 7.91
CA LYS A 287 12.29 1.26 6.62
C LYS A 287 12.97 2.23 5.62
N THR A 288 12.29 3.32 5.28
CA THR A 288 12.75 4.32 4.29
C THR A 288 13.96 5.14 4.78
N THR A 289 14.16 5.27 6.09
CA THR A 289 15.36 5.89 6.70
C THR A 289 16.56 4.95 6.62
N VAL A 290 16.36 3.67 6.93
CA VAL A 290 17.39 2.63 6.79
C VAL A 290 17.79 2.43 5.33
N ALA A 291 16.85 2.47 4.38
CA ALA A 291 17.15 2.37 2.95
C ALA A 291 18.10 3.47 2.47
N LYS A 292 17.91 4.71 2.95
CA LYS A 292 18.81 5.85 2.66
C LYS A 292 20.21 5.66 3.26
N LEU A 293 20.32 5.14 4.47
CA LEU A 293 21.62 4.83 5.08
C LEU A 293 22.31 3.64 4.41
N TYR A 294 21.56 2.59 4.03
CA TYR A 294 22.08 1.40 3.35
C TYR A 294 22.70 1.76 1.99
N GLY A 295 22.06 2.63 1.20
CA GLY A 295 22.64 3.10 -0.06
C GLY A 295 23.97 3.85 0.11
N GLN A 296 24.07 4.73 1.11
CA GLN A 296 25.35 5.38 1.43
C GLN A 296 26.40 4.37 1.93
N ILE A 297 26.00 3.33 2.68
CA ILE A 297 26.91 2.26 3.14
C ILE A 297 27.45 1.45 1.94
N LEU A 298 26.59 1.08 0.98
CA LEU A 298 27.05 0.35 -0.22
C LEU A 298 28.11 1.14 -1.00
N VAL A 299 28.02 2.47 -1.05
CA VAL A 299 28.98 3.33 -1.75
C VAL A 299 30.22 3.66 -0.91
N ASP A 300 30.08 3.86 0.40
CA ASP A 300 31.22 4.01 1.32
C ASP A 300 32.12 2.75 1.31
N ILE A 301 31.58 1.58 0.93
CA ILE A 301 32.32 0.31 0.76
C ILE A 301 32.67 0.01 -0.72
N GLY A 302 32.08 0.73 -1.69
CA GLY A 302 32.40 0.59 -3.13
C GLY A 302 31.69 -0.53 -3.88
N LEU A 303 30.51 -0.97 -3.41
CA LEU A 303 29.62 -1.92 -4.11
C LEU A 303 28.70 -1.24 -5.15
N LEU A 304 28.58 0.08 -5.10
CA LEU A 304 27.85 0.91 -6.07
C LEU A 304 28.69 2.14 -6.45
N SER A 305 28.48 2.68 -7.65
CA SER A 305 29.22 3.86 -8.13
C SER A 305 28.66 5.22 -7.68
N ASN A 306 27.40 5.32 -7.25
CA ASN A 306 26.75 6.57 -6.86
C ASN A 306 25.80 6.40 -5.64
N GLY A 307 25.98 7.23 -4.60
CA GLY A 307 25.25 7.15 -3.33
C GLY A 307 23.83 7.70 -3.34
N GLU A 308 23.37 8.20 -4.49
CA GLU A 308 22.02 8.75 -4.66
C GLU A 308 20.94 7.67 -4.49
N VAL A 309 19.97 7.93 -3.62
CA VAL A 309 18.85 7.02 -3.31
C VAL A 309 17.56 7.60 -3.90
N VAL A 310 17.15 7.03 -5.03
CA VAL A 310 15.95 7.43 -5.78
C VAL A 310 14.75 6.70 -5.19
N VAL A 311 13.88 7.42 -4.48
CA VAL A 311 12.62 6.88 -3.95
C VAL A 311 11.51 7.04 -4.98
N LYS A 312 10.72 5.98 -5.16
CA LYS A 312 9.57 5.89 -6.07
C LYS A 312 8.40 5.20 -5.40
N ASN A 313 7.19 5.68 -5.71
CA ASN A 313 5.94 5.06 -5.30
C ASN A 313 5.35 4.24 -6.47
N PRO A 314 4.39 3.32 -6.24
CA PRO A 314 3.78 2.51 -7.31
C PRO A 314 3.12 3.36 -8.41
N SER A 315 2.65 4.56 -8.07
CA SER A 315 2.13 5.57 -9.00
C SER A 315 3.12 5.97 -10.09
N ASP A 316 4.41 5.98 -9.78
CA ASP A 316 5.44 6.61 -10.63
C ASP A 316 5.86 5.72 -11.80
N PHE A 317 5.41 4.46 -11.79
CA PHE A 317 5.63 3.44 -12.81
C PHE A 317 4.39 3.20 -13.69
N ILE A 318 3.22 3.77 -13.34
CA ILE A 318 1.95 3.48 -14.00
C ILE A 318 1.66 4.57 -15.04
N GLY A 319 1.80 4.21 -16.31
CA GLY A 319 1.51 5.08 -17.44
C GLY A 319 0.01 5.15 -17.75
N SER A 320 -0.40 6.25 -18.40
CA SER A 320 -1.80 6.49 -18.82
C SER A 320 -2.22 5.74 -20.09
N VAL A 321 -1.31 4.98 -20.71
CA VAL A 321 -1.48 4.28 -22.00
C VAL A 321 -0.78 2.92 -21.92
N LEU A 322 -1.24 1.93 -22.68
CA LEU A 322 -0.57 0.63 -22.81
C LEU A 322 0.88 0.82 -23.31
N GLY A 323 1.82 0.03 -22.78
CA GLY A 323 3.27 0.19 -23.03
C GLY A 323 3.92 1.38 -22.32
N ALA A 324 3.16 2.41 -21.88
CA ALA A 324 3.75 3.57 -21.21
C ALA A 324 4.31 3.22 -19.82
N SER A 325 3.67 2.30 -19.07
CA SER A 325 4.21 1.80 -17.80
C SER A 325 5.55 1.07 -17.97
N GLU A 326 5.68 0.28 -19.05
CA GLU A 326 6.92 -0.45 -19.39
C GLU A 326 8.03 0.54 -19.74
N ALA A 327 7.74 1.52 -20.61
CA ALA A 327 8.68 2.57 -20.99
C ALA A 327 9.12 3.44 -19.80
N GLN A 328 8.20 3.81 -18.90
CA GLN A 328 8.51 4.51 -17.66
C GLN A 328 9.39 3.66 -16.73
N THR A 329 9.06 2.37 -16.57
CA THR A 329 9.84 1.45 -15.73
C THR A 329 11.25 1.25 -16.25
N LYS A 330 11.42 1.02 -17.57
CA LYS A 330 12.76 0.96 -18.21
C LYS A 330 13.53 2.28 -18.04
N GLY A 331 12.86 3.43 -18.21
CA GLY A 331 13.46 4.75 -17.97
C GLY A 331 13.93 4.95 -16.52
N ILE A 332 13.15 4.51 -15.53
CA ILE A 332 13.52 4.57 -14.11
C ILE A 332 14.70 3.63 -13.80
N LEU A 333 14.70 2.41 -14.34
CA LEU A 333 15.78 1.43 -14.13
C LEU A 333 17.10 1.88 -14.77
N ALA A 334 17.06 2.43 -15.99
CA ALA A 334 18.24 3.05 -16.63
C ALA A 334 18.74 4.28 -15.83
N ALA A 335 17.85 5.16 -15.39
CA ALA A 335 18.19 6.35 -14.59
C ALA A 335 18.68 6.02 -13.15
N THR A 336 18.61 4.75 -12.74
CA THR A 336 19.12 4.24 -11.44
C THR A 336 20.32 3.31 -11.56
N GLU A 337 20.95 3.23 -12.74
CA GLU A 337 22.31 2.69 -12.85
C GLU A 337 23.30 3.51 -12.01
N GLY A 338 24.18 2.80 -11.31
CA GLY A 338 25.06 3.31 -10.27
C GLY A 338 24.39 3.58 -8.91
N LYS A 339 23.05 3.55 -8.82
CA LYS A 339 22.27 4.12 -7.70
C LYS A 339 21.49 3.06 -6.93
N VAL A 340 20.82 3.51 -5.86
CA VAL A 340 19.76 2.74 -5.19
C VAL A 340 18.38 3.21 -5.65
N LEU A 341 17.57 2.28 -6.16
CA LEU A 341 16.14 2.47 -6.38
C LEU A 341 15.37 1.92 -5.17
N VAL A 342 14.63 2.79 -4.48
CA VAL A 342 13.70 2.40 -3.41
C VAL A 342 12.28 2.47 -3.98
N ILE A 343 11.60 1.32 -4.05
CA ILE A 343 10.17 1.25 -4.32
C ILE A 343 9.47 1.15 -2.95
N ASP A 344 8.89 2.24 -2.49
CA ASP A 344 8.08 2.24 -1.27
C ASP A 344 6.66 1.73 -1.55
N GLU A 345 6.01 1.14 -0.55
CA GLU A 345 4.71 0.45 -0.67
C GLU A 345 4.61 -0.51 -1.89
N ALA A 346 5.66 -1.29 -2.15
CA ALA A 346 5.85 -2.06 -3.38
C ALA A 346 4.72 -3.07 -3.71
N TYR A 347 4.00 -3.56 -2.69
CA TYR A 347 2.79 -4.37 -2.86
C TYR A 347 1.72 -3.67 -3.72
N GLY A 348 1.71 -2.34 -3.79
CA GLY A 348 0.82 -1.54 -4.63
C GLY A 348 1.02 -1.75 -6.13
N LEU A 349 2.14 -2.36 -6.55
CA LEU A 349 2.40 -2.85 -7.91
C LEU A 349 1.74 -4.21 -8.21
N CYS A 350 1.01 -4.81 -7.27
CA CYS A 350 0.24 -6.03 -7.49
C CYS A 350 -1.27 -5.77 -7.39
N GLY A 351 -2.05 -6.29 -8.34
CA GLY A 351 -3.52 -6.14 -8.40
C GLY A 351 -4.28 -7.03 -7.42
N GLY A 352 -3.89 -7.06 -6.13
CA GLY A 352 -4.37 -8.02 -5.13
C GLY A 352 -5.52 -7.53 -4.24
N SER A 353 -6.76 -7.72 -4.69
CA SER A 353 -7.97 -7.91 -3.84
C SER A 353 -8.22 -6.94 -2.66
N SER A 354 -7.92 -5.65 -2.79
CA SER A 354 -8.23 -4.63 -1.76
C SER A 354 -9.70 -4.20 -1.74
N GLY A 355 -10.58 -5.11 -1.32
CA GLY A 355 -11.73 -4.79 -0.48
C GLY A 355 -12.90 -3.95 -1.04
N SER A 356 -13.16 -3.91 -2.35
CA SER A 356 -14.33 -3.20 -2.89
C SER A 356 -15.19 -4.08 -3.82
N SER A 357 -16.46 -4.24 -3.44
CA SER A 357 -17.63 -4.80 -4.15
C SER A 357 -17.47 -6.09 -4.97
N GLY A 358 -18.36 -7.06 -4.71
CA GLY A 358 -18.32 -8.39 -5.33
C GLY A 358 -18.55 -8.40 -6.84
N SER A 359 -17.49 -8.75 -7.58
CA SER A 359 -17.60 -9.35 -8.92
C SER A 359 -16.48 -10.36 -9.10
N VAL A 360 -16.81 -11.60 -9.49
CA VAL A 360 -15.82 -12.69 -9.64
C VAL A 360 -15.14 -12.56 -11.00
N GLY A 361 -14.09 -11.73 -11.06
CA GLY A 361 -13.27 -11.53 -12.26
C GLY A 361 -11.79 -11.46 -11.91
N LYS A 362 -10.99 -12.41 -12.40
CA LYS A 362 -9.56 -12.58 -12.08
C LYS A 362 -8.64 -11.59 -12.84
N PHE A 363 -9.07 -10.33 -12.97
CA PHE A 363 -8.32 -9.29 -13.67
C PHE A 363 -7.36 -8.58 -12.71
N SER A 364 -6.11 -9.05 -12.68
CA SER A 364 -5.00 -8.20 -12.25
C SER A 364 -4.94 -6.97 -13.17
N ASP A 365 -4.60 -5.82 -12.61
CA ASP A 365 -4.39 -4.58 -13.36
C ASP A 365 -3.25 -4.78 -14.39
N PRO A 366 -3.53 -4.72 -15.72
CA PRO A 366 -2.51 -4.97 -16.73
C PRO A 366 -1.36 -3.97 -16.67
N TYR A 367 -1.65 -2.71 -16.33
CA TYR A 367 -0.64 -1.65 -16.25
C TYR A 367 0.35 -1.90 -15.11
N LYS A 368 -0.11 -2.48 -14.00
CA LYS A 368 0.74 -2.86 -12.86
C LYS A 368 1.49 -4.15 -13.10
N THR A 369 0.83 -5.14 -13.70
CA THR A 369 1.43 -6.44 -14.04
C THR A 369 2.63 -6.23 -14.96
N ALA A 370 2.48 -5.39 -15.99
CA ALA A 370 3.55 -5.00 -16.91
C ALA A 370 4.76 -4.31 -16.24
N VAL A 371 4.55 -3.55 -15.14
CA VAL A 371 5.67 -2.98 -14.34
C VAL A 371 6.46 -4.11 -13.67
N VAL A 372 5.78 -5.06 -13.03
CA VAL A 372 6.45 -6.20 -12.35
C VAL A 372 7.20 -7.06 -13.36
N ASP A 373 6.59 -7.37 -14.51
CA ASP A 373 7.23 -8.15 -15.56
C ASP A 373 8.44 -7.41 -16.16
N THR A 374 8.35 -6.09 -16.34
CA THR A 374 9.49 -5.25 -16.76
C THR A 374 10.62 -5.28 -15.73
N ILE A 375 10.32 -5.18 -14.43
CA ILE A 375 11.31 -5.29 -13.35
C ILE A 375 11.99 -6.67 -13.37
N VAL A 376 11.22 -7.76 -13.56
CA VAL A 376 11.76 -9.13 -13.61
C VAL A 376 12.66 -9.38 -14.83
N ALA A 377 12.39 -8.71 -15.95
CA ALA A 377 13.19 -8.77 -17.17
C ALA A 377 14.47 -7.93 -17.11
N GLU A 378 14.38 -6.68 -16.62
CA GLU A 378 15.45 -5.67 -16.68
C GLU A 378 16.36 -5.64 -15.44
N VAL A 379 15.90 -6.16 -14.29
CA VAL A 379 16.73 -6.34 -13.08
C VAL A 379 17.17 -7.80 -13.05
N GLN A 380 18.47 -8.06 -13.21
CA GLN A 380 18.99 -9.42 -13.13
C GLN A 380 19.27 -9.81 -11.67
N GLY A 381 19.15 -11.10 -11.39
CA GLY A 381 19.51 -11.67 -10.08
C GLY A 381 21.00 -11.98 -9.97
N VAL A 382 21.77 -11.58 -10.97
CA VAL A 382 23.20 -11.89 -11.10
C VAL A 382 23.98 -10.95 -10.18
N PRO A 383 24.94 -11.46 -9.39
CA PRO A 383 25.83 -10.60 -8.61
C PRO A 383 26.63 -9.64 -9.49
N GLY A 384 27.10 -8.52 -8.92
CA GLY A 384 27.95 -7.57 -9.62
C GLY A 384 27.24 -6.57 -10.57
N GLU A 385 25.90 -6.51 -10.59
CA GLU A 385 25.19 -5.34 -11.13
C GLU A 385 25.59 -4.07 -10.35
N ASP A 386 25.85 -2.97 -11.05
CA ASP A 386 26.01 -1.63 -10.45
C ASP A 386 24.63 -0.96 -10.30
N ARG A 387 23.72 -1.64 -9.60
CA ARG A 387 22.36 -1.21 -9.29
C ARG A 387 21.89 -1.94 -8.03
N CYS A 388 21.16 -1.25 -7.16
CA CYS A 388 20.49 -1.87 -6.01
C CYS A 388 19.02 -1.49 -5.98
N VAL A 389 18.13 -2.46 -6.11
CA VAL A 389 16.68 -2.26 -5.99
C VAL A 389 16.21 -2.75 -4.61
N LEU A 390 15.47 -1.90 -3.90
CA LEU A 390 14.90 -2.18 -2.59
C LEU A 390 13.37 -2.10 -2.67
N LEU A 391 12.70 -3.19 -2.31
CA LEU A 391 11.23 -3.27 -2.26
C LEU A 391 10.76 -3.17 -0.81
N LEU A 392 10.06 -2.09 -0.45
CA LEU A 392 9.59 -1.84 0.91
C LEU A 392 8.09 -2.15 1.03
N GLY A 393 7.66 -2.76 2.15
CA GLY A 393 6.23 -2.97 2.40
C GLY A 393 5.89 -3.67 3.72
N TYR A 394 4.59 -3.92 3.93
CA TYR A 394 4.09 -4.68 5.07
C TYR A 394 4.21 -6.19 4.79
N LYS A 395 4.63 -6.98 5.79
CA LYS A 395 4.95 -8.41 5.64
C LYS A 395 3.86 -9.19 4.89
N ASP A 396 2.66 -9.26 5.45
CA ASP A 396 1.50 -9.97 4.91
C ASP A 396 1.12 -9.55 3.48
N GLN A 397 1.37 -8.29 3.11
CA GLN A 397 1.01 -7.74 1.79
C GLN A 397 2.10 -8.03 0.76
N MET A 398 3.37 -8.01 1.18
CA MET A 398 4.50 -8.43 0.35
C MET A 398 4.51 -9.94 0.14
N GLU A 399 4.19 -10.75 1.14
CA GLU A 399 4.03 -12.21 0.97
C GLU A 399 2.91 -12.52 -0.04
N LYS A 400 1.76 -11.82 0.04
CA LYS A 400 0.70 -11.93 -0.97
C LYS A 400 1.13 -11.45 -2.36
N MET A 401 1.89 -10.37 -2.46
CA MET A 401 2.48 -9.93 -3.73
C MET A 401 3.35 -11.03 -4.35
N PHE A 402 4.28 -11.60 -3.57
CA PHE A 402 5.24 -12.60 -4.05
C PHE A 402 4.60 -13.96 -4.36
N GLN A 403 3.42 -14.25 -3.81
CA GLN A 403 2.61 -15.43 -4.15
C GLN A 403 1.76 -15.24 -5.43
N ASN A 404 1.27 -14.02 -5.69
CA ASN A 404 0.29 -13.75 -6.76
C ASN A 404 0.88 -13.05 -8.00
N ALA A 405 2.08 -12.47 -7.90
CA ALA A 405 2.79 -11.84 -9.01
C ALA A 405 3.68 -12.86 -9.78
N ASN A 406 4.49 -12.35 -10.71
CA ASN A 406 5.41 -13.17 -11.50
C ASN A 406 6.41 -13.94 -10.62
N PRO A 407 6.51 -15.28 -10.70
CA PRO A 407 7.44 -16.10 -9.91
C PRO A 407 8.93 -15.74 -10.09
N GLY A 408 9.29 -15.03 -11.17
CA GLY A 408 10.62 -14.48 -11.36
C GLY A 408 10.99 -13.42 -10.32
N LEU A 409 10.02 -12.66 -9.78
CA LEU A 409 10.24 -11.66 -8.74
C LEU A 409 10.87 -12.30 -7.49
N SER A 410 10.33 -13.44 -7.05
CA SER A 410 10.83 -14.24 -5.93
C SER A 410 12.25 -14.78 -6.15
N ARG A 411 12.72 -14.88 -7.40
CA ARG A 411 14.10 -15.26 -7.75
C ARG A 411 15.06 -14.07 -7.81
N ARG A 412 14.54 -12.84 -7.99
CA ARG A 412 15.32 -11.58 -7.98
C ARG A 412 15.43 -10.97 -6.59
N PHE A 413 14.40 -11.17 -5.77
CA PHE A 413 14.23 -10.58 -4.44
C PHE A 413 13.86 -11.68 -3.41
N PRO A 414 14.74 -12.66 -3.14
CA PRO A 414 14.39 -13.79 -2.28
C PRO A 414 14.01 -13.34 -0.87
N LEU A 415 12.80 -13.69 -0.42
CA LEU A 415 12.27 -13.27 0.89
C LEU A 415 13.12 -13.78 2.08
N SER A 416 13.94 -14.80 1.89
CA SER A 416 14.93 -15.28 2.87
C SER A 416 16.12 -14.34 3.10
N SER A 417 16.36 -13.35 2.22
CA SER A 417 17.36 -12.29 2.41
C SER A 417 16.76 -10.95 2.84
N ALA A 418 15.44 -10.93 3.10
CA ALA A 418 14.70 -9.74 3.46
C ALA A 418 15.10 -9.20 4.84
N PHE A 419 15.13 -7.88 4.98
CA PHE A 419 15.28 -7.21 6.27
C PHE A 419 13.91 -7.16 6.95
N ALA A 420 13.76 -7.88 8.05
CA ALA A 420 12.60 -7.81 8.93
C ALA A 420 12.74 -6.63 9.91
N PHE A 421 11.80 -5.70 9.84
CA PHE A 421 11.66 -4.56 10.74
C PHE A 421 10.52 -4.86 11.71
N GLU A 422 10.89 -5.32 12.90
CA GLU A 422 9.97 -5.67 13.98
C GLU A 422 9.32 -4.42 14.61
N ASP A 423 8.20 -4.62 15.32
CA ASP A 423 7.55 -3.56 16.09
C ASP A 423 8.35 -3.25 17.36
N PHE A 424 8.61 -1.97 17.63
CA PHE A 424 9.43 -1.54 18.77
C PHE A 424 8.85 -2.01 20.11
N ASP A 425 9.71 -2.39 21.05
CA ASP A 425 9.31 -2.70 22.43
C ASP A 425 9.02 -1.41 23.26
N SER A 426 8.41 -1.56 24.43
CA SER A 426 8.05 -0.40 25.27
C SER A 426 9.26 0.42 25.76
N SER A 427 10.44 -0.20 25.92
CA SER A 427 11.70 0.48 26.24
C SER A 427 12.29 1.21 25.04
N GLU A 428 12.09 0.69 23.83
CA GLU A 428 12.49 1.32 22.57
C GLU A 428 11.58 2.50 22.24
N LEU A 429 10.27 2.34 22.41
CA LEU A 429 9.30 3.43 22.32
C LEU A 429 9.60 4.55 23.35
N ALA A 430 10.06 4.21 24.56
CA ALA A 430 10.54 5.20 25.53
C ALA A 430 11.76 5.99 25.03
N LYS A 431 12.78 5.30 24.48
CA LYS A 431 13.97 5.92 23.89
C LYS A 431 13.61 6.78 22.67
N ILE A 432 12.63 6.35 21.86
CA ILE A 432 12.11 7.09 20.70
C ILE A 432 11.33 8.33 21.14
N LEU A 433 10.52 8.24 22.21
CA LEU A 433 9.80 9.37 22.80
C LEU A 433 10.78 10.45 23.28
N ASP A 434 11.80 10.08 24.06
CA ASP A 434 12.80 11.01 24.57
C ASP A 434 13.62 11.66 23.45
N LEU A 435 14.08 10.88 22.46
CA LEU A 435 14.77 11.37 21.27
C LEU A 435 13.91 12.34 20.45
N LYS A 436 12.59 12.12 20.37
CA LYS A 436 11.66 13.02 19.65
C LYS A 436 11.32 14.27 20.44
N LEU A 437 11.21 14.19 21.76
CA LEU A 437 11.07 15.35 22.64
C LEU A 437 12.29 16.28 22.47
N GLU A 438 13.51 15.74 22.57
CA GLU A 438 14.77 16.48 22.39
C GLU A 438 14.84 17.15 21.00
N GLN A 439 14.63 16.38 19.92
CA GLN A 439 14.64 16.91 18.54
C GLN A 439 13.62 18.01 18.29
N GLN A 440 12.54 18.05 19.07
CA GLN A 440 11.44 19.00 18.91
C GLN A 440 11.52 20.17 19.93
N GLY A 441 12.54 20.20 20.79
CA GLY A 441 12.76 21.25 21.79
C GLY A 441 11.83 21.16 23.01
N PHE A 442 11.22 19.99 23.25
CA PHE A 442 10.33 19.74 24.39
C PHE A 442 11.00 18.84 25.44
N SER A 443 10.48 18.94 26.65
CA SER A 443 10.72 18.04 27.78
C SER A 443 9.39 17.43 28.24
N ALA A 444 9.42 16.36 29.01
CA ALA A 444 8.23 15.76 29.63
C ALA A 444 8.58 15.29 31.05
N THR A 445 7.63 15.40 31.98
CA THR A 445 7.82 14.89 33.35
C THR A 445 7.81 13.36 33.37
N ASP A 446 8.41 12.72 34.39
CA ASP A 446 8.46 11.24 34.46
C ASP A 446 7.06 10.59 34.62
N GLN A 447 6.08 11.36 35.11
CA GLN A 447 4.67 10.97 35.08
C GLN A 447 4.09 11.06 33.67
N ALA A 448 4.37 12.14 32.94
CA ALA A 448 4.00 12.28 31.53
C ALA A 448 4.62 11.15 30.67
N LYS A 449 5.91 10.83 30.86
CA LYS A 449 6.56 9.71 30.16
C LYS A 449 5.88 8.36 30.41
N ARG A 450 5.51 8.05 31.67
CA ARG A 450 4.75 6.82 31.99
C ARG A 450 3.39 6.78 31.29
N VAL A 451 2.64 7.89 31.33
CA VAL A 451 1.33 8.02 30.68
C VAL A 451 1.44 7.89 29.15
N ALA A 452 2.47 8.45 28.54
CA ALA A 452 2.75 8.27 27.11
C ALA A 452 2.98 6.79 26.75
N LEU A 453 3.70 6.04 27.59
CA LEU A 453 3.93 4.61 27.39
C LEU A 453 2.65 3.78 27.56
N GLU A 454 1.80 4.09 28.55
CA GLU A 454 0.47 3.49 28.67
C GLU A 454 -0.44 3.76 27.46
N MET A 455 -0.34 4.95 26.85
CA MET A 455 -1.06 5.26 25.62
C MET A 455 -0.53 4.46 24.43
N LEU A 456 0.78 4.29 24.33
CA LEU A 456 1.43 3.53 23.26
C LEU A 456 1.20 2.02 23.39
N GLU A 457 1.21 1.45 24.60
CA GLU A 457 0.84 0.03 24.82
C GLU A 457 -0.62 -0.22 24.45
N ARG A 458 -1.55 0.65 24.88
CA ARG A 458 -2.95 0.62 24.43
C ARG A 458 -3.05 0.72 22.90
N ALA A 459 -2.29 1.62 22.27
CA ALA A 459 -2.27 1.76 20.81
C ALA A 459 -1.71 0.53 20.07
N ARG A 460 -0.77 -0.21 20.67
CA ARG A 460 -0.21 -1.47 20.13
C ARG A 460 -1.24 -2.61 20.03
N ASN A 461 -2.38 -2.50 20.72
CA ASN A 461 -3.53 -3.39 20.57
C ASN A 461 -4.45 -3.02 19.39
N ARG A 462 -4.24 -1.89 18.71
CA ARG A 462 -5.02 -1.48 17.53
C ARG A 462 -4.49 -2.13 16.25
N PRO A 463 -5.34 -2.37 15.23
CA PRO A 463 -4.85 -2.76 13.91
C PRO A 463 -4.04 -1.61 13.28
N ASN A 464 -2.95 -1.94 12.58
CA ASN A 464 -2.03 -1.00 11.92
C ASN A 464 -1.31 0.01 12.84
N PHE A 465 -0.90 -0.42 14.04
CA PHE A 465 -0.10 0.39 14.98
C PHE A 465 1.08 1.10 14.31
N GLY A 466 1.19 2.42 14.53
CA GLY A 466 2.14 3.29 13.82
C GLY A 466 3.60 3.23 14.28
N ASN A 467 3.96 2.42 15.28
CA ASN A 467 5.30 2.38 15.90
C ASN A 467 5.81 3.80 16.25
N ALA A 468 6.98 4.21 15.75
CA ALA A 468 7.49 5.57 16.00
C ALA A 468 6.57 6.67 15.42
N GLY A 469 5.74 6.37 14.42
CA GLY A 469 4.72 7.29 13.91
C GLY A 469 3.55 7.50 14.88
N GLU A 470 3.21 6.49 15.70
CA GLU A 470 2.24 6.65 16.79
C GLU A 470 2.76 7.64 17.84
N VAL A 471 4.08 7.63 18.09
CA VAL A 471 4.75 8.62 18.96
C VAL A 471 4.66 10.05 18.39
N ASP A 472 4.70 10.22 17.06
CA ASP A 472 4.47 11.55 16.45
C ASP A 472 3.01 11.99 16.60
N ILE A 473 2.05 11.09 16.38
CA ILE A 473 0.61 11.37 16.57
C ILE A 473 0.36 11.80 18.02
N LEU A 474 0.86 11.02 18.98
CA LEU A 474 0.77 11.28 20.42
C LEU A 474 1.38 12.65 20.81
N LEU A 475 2.59 12.95 20.34
CA LEU A 475 3.26 14.23 20.64
C LEU A 475 2.57 15.42 19.97
N ASN A 476 1.98 15.24 18.79
CA ASN A 476 1.22 16.30 18.11
C ASN A 476 -0.11 16.59 18.82
N GLU A 477 -0.84 15.56 19.28
CA GLU A 477 -1.99 15.74 20.16
C GLU A 477 -1.59 16.42 21.48
N ALA A 478 -0.50 15.97 22.11
CA ALA A 478 -0.07 16.49 23.40
C ALA A 478 0.29 17.98 23.34
N LYS A 479 1.04 18.40 22.32
CA LYS A 479 1.30 19.82 22.06
C LYS A 479 0.01 20.60 21.79
N ALA A 480 -0.96 20.01 21.10
CA ALA A 480 -2.24 20.66 20.83
C ALA A 480 -3.12 20.80 22.08
N ARG A 481 -2.96 19.96 23.13
CA ARG A 481 -3.58 20.16 24.46
C ARG A 481 -2.78 21.16 25.30
N HIS A 482 -1.46 21.01 25.36
CA HIS A 482 -0.53 21.91 26.04
C HIS A 482 -0.70 23.37 25.58
N GLN A 483 -0.78 23.60 24.26
CA GLN A 483 -1.00 24.93 23.69
C GLN A 483 -2.38 25.51 24.04
N ARG A 484 -3.41 24.68 24.24
CA ARG A 484 -4.71 25.10 24.77
C ARG A 484 -4.58 25.51 26.23
N ARG A 485 -3.96 24.67 27.07
CA ARG A 485 -3.71 24.95 28.50
C ARG A 485 -2.87 26.22 28.73
N LEU A 486 -1.86 26.45 27.91
CA LEU A 486 -1.10 27.72 27.89
C LEU A 486 -2.00 28.92 27.54
N SER A 487 -2.94 28.77 26.59
CA SER A 487 -3.84 29.86 26.18
C SER A 487 -4.94 30.17 27.22
N SER A 488 -5.38 29.18 28.00
CA SER A 488 -6.33 29.34 29.11
C SER A 488 -5.66 29.67 30.46
N LYS A 489 -4.32 29.66 30.53
CA LYS A 489 -3.50 29.83 31.75
C LYS A 489 -3.66 28.71 32.79
N GLU A 490 -3.84 27.48 32.31
CA GLU A 490 -3.83 26.25 33.13
C GLU A 490 -2.42 25.67 33.34
N THR A 491 -1.39 26.27 32.73
CA THR A 491 0.03 26.00 32.99
C THR A 491 0.89 27.19 32.54
N ASP A 492 2.00 27.43 33.24
CA ASP A 492 3.00 28.46 32.88
C ASP A 492 4.25 27.85 32.20
N LYS A 493 4.34 26.52 32.08
CA LYS A 493 5.49 25.80 31.53
C LYS A 493 5.43 25.82 30.00
N LEU A 494 6.33 26.54 29.34
CA LEU A 494 6.30 26.75 27.88
C LEU A 494 6.77 25.55 27.02
N SER A 495 7.56 24.63 27.58
CA SER A 495 8.23 23.55 26.83
C SER A 495 8.34 22.23 27.63
N THR A 496 7.57 22.08 28.70
CA THR A 496 7.52 20.86 29.51
C THR A 496 6.12 20.28 29.50
N LEU A 497 5.95 19.17 28.79
CA LEU A 497 4.68 18.44 28.73
C LEU A 497 4.40 17.75 30.08
N GLU A 498 3.15 17.87 30.51
CA GLU A 498 2.62 17.30 31.74
C GLU A 498 1.67 16.14 31.41
N ALA A 499 1.32 15.31 32.40
CA ALA A 499 0.48 14.12 32.16
C ALA A 499 -0.89 14.47 31.54
N LEU A 500 -1.49 15.59 31.97
CA LEU A 500 -2.72 16.19 31.42
C LEU A 500 -2.64 16.55 29.93
N ASP A 501 -1.45 16.79 29.39
CA ASP A 501 -1.30 17.11 27.96
C ASP A 501 -1.45 15.86 27.10
N LEU A 502 -1.06 14.69 27.63
CA LEU A 502 -1.11 13.41 26.93
C LEU A 502 -2.49 12.75 27.03
N ASP A 503 -2.99 12.52 28.25
CA ASP A 503 -4.29 11.92 28.52
C ASP A 503 -5.00 12.76 29.60
N GLU A 504 -6.12 13.40 29.25
CA GLU A 504 -6.94 14.20 30.19
C GLU A 504 -7.47 13.34 31.36
N ASN A 505 -7.49 12.01 31.18
CA ASN A 505 -7.87 11.01 32.16
C ASN A 505 -6.69 10.07 32.48
N PHE A 506 -5.46 10.60 32.52
CA PHE A 506 -4.28 9.79 32.83
C PHE A 506 -4.40 9.04 34.17
N ASP A 507 -4.93 9.69 35.22
CA ASP A 507 -5.21 9.09 36.53
C ASP A 507 -6.32 8.01 36.53
N ARG A 508 -6.94 7.64 35.39
CA ARG A 508 -8.12 6.73 35.36
C ARG A 508 -7.93 5.38 36.06
N ALA A 509 -6.70 4.92 36.25
CA ALA A 509 -6.38 3.70 36.99
C ALA A 509 -6.30 3.90 38.52
N GLU A 510 -6.11 5.14 38.99
CA GLU A 510 -6.05 5.54 40.40
C GLU A 510 -7.34 6.25 40.85
N ARG A 511 -8.07 6.92 39.94
CA ARG A 511 -9.36 7.55 40.22
C ARG A 511 -10.45 6.52 40.50
N THR A 512 -11.18 6.76 41.59
CA THR A 512 -12.40 6.04 42.01
C THR A 512 -13.62 6.25 41.11
N ASP A 513 -13.47 6.89 39.96
CA ASP A 513 -14.57 7.57 39.25
C ASP A 513 -15.25 6.74 38.15
N THR A 514 -14.67 5.62 37.74
CA THR A 514 -15.44 4.52 37.09
C THR A 514 -16.18 3.71 38.15
N ASN A 515 -16.93 4.44 38.98
CA ASN A 515 -17.91 3.90 39.91
C ASN A 515 -18.95 3.15 39.06
N VAL A 516 -18.96 1.82 39.16
CA VAL A 516 -19.75 0.98 38.26
C VAL A 516 -21.23 1.16 38.58
N ALA A 517 -21.60 1.29 39.85
CA ALA A 517 -22.95 1.69 40.25
C ALA A 517 -23.44 2.99 39.56
N LYS A 518 -22.61 4.02 39.34
CA LYS A 518 -22.97 5.23 38.54
C LYS A 518 -23.10 4.95 37.04
N LEU A 519 -22.35 4.00 36.47
CA LEU A 519 -22.57 3.57 35.08
C LEU A 519 -23.85 2.75 34.91
N PHE A 520 -24.31 2.08 35.97
CA PHE A 520 -25.53 1.28 36.01
C PHE A 520 -26.71 1.99 36.70
N GLU A 521 -26.54 3.24 37.14
CA GLU A 521 -27.59 4.09 37.70
C GLU A 521 -28.78 4.23 36.73
N GLY A 522 -30.00 4.01 37.24
CA GLY A 522 -31.21 3.93 36.41
C GLY A 522 -31.25 2.73 35.45
N THR A 523 -30.55 1.64 35.77
CA THR A 523 -30.63 0.35 35.07
C THR A 523 -30.93 -0.75 36.09
N VAL A 524 -32.19 -1.18 36.14
CA VAL A 524 -32.72 -2.10 37.15
C VAL A 524 -32.29 -3.55 36.85
N GLY A 525 -32.10 -4.37 37.89
CA GLY A 525 -31.80 -5.81 37.75
C GLY A 525 -30.38 -6.12 37.31
N CYS A 526 -29.42 -5.25 37.60
CA CYS A 526 -28.02 -5.34 37.15
C CYS A 526 -27.00 -5.52 38.30
N GLU A 527 -27.47 -5.75 39.53
CA GLU A 527 -26.70 -5.58 40.77
C GLU A 527 -25.57 -6.63 40.88
N LYS A 528 -25.87 -7.88 40.47
CA LYS A 528 -24.86 -8.94 40.34
C LYS A 528 -23.76 -8.57 39.35
N ILE A 529 -24.13 -7.99 38.21
CA ILE A 529 -23.20 -7.63 37.13
C ILE A 529 -22.28 -6.48 37.57
N VAL A 530 -22.84 -5.51 38.30
CA VAL A 530 -22.09 -4.42 38.94
C VAL A 530 -21.05 -5.00 39.90
N ALA A 531 -21.46 -5.91 40.80
CA ALA A 531 -20.55 -6.55 41.76
C ALA A 531 -19.40 -7.34 41.08
N THR A 532 -19.68 -8.11 40.01
CA THR A 532 -18.63 -8.81 39.24
C THR A 532 -17.64 -7.84 38.60
N LEU A 533 -18.14 -6.76 37.98
CA LEU A 533 -17.28 -5.74 37.35
C LEU A 533 -16.46 -4.94 38.38
N GLU A 534 -16.99 -4.70 39.57
CA GLU A 534 -16.25 -4.06 40.68
C GLU A 534 -15.18 -5.00 41.26
N GLY A 535 -15.47 -6.30 41.37
CA GLY A 535 -14.48 -7.32 41.73
C GLY A 535 -13.33 -7.44 40.73
N PHE A 536 -13.59 -7.30 39.43
CA PHE A 536 -12.53 -7.19 38.42
C PHE A 536 -11.68 -5.94 38.62
N GLN A 537 -12.28 -4.77 38.87
CA GLN A 537 -11.50 -3.55 39.16
C GLN A 537 -10.59 -3.71 40.39
N GLU A 538 -11.11 -4.27 41.48
CA GLU A 538 -10.34 -4.48 42.71
C GLU A 538 -9.21 -5.49 42.51
N SER A 539 -9.44 -6.55 41.74
CA SER A 539 -8.42 -7.51 41.32
C SER A 539 -7.32 -6.84 40.49
N VAL A 540 -7.68 -5.97 39.54
CA VAL A 540 -6.72 -5.18 38.73
C VAL A 540 -5.89 -4.23 39.61
N ARG A 541 -6.50 -3.53 40.56
CA ARG A 541 -5.78 -2.66 41.51
C ARG A 541 -4.78 -3.47 42.35
N SER A 542 -5.21 -4.61 42.87
CA SER A 542 -4.39 -5.50 43.71
C SER A 542 -3.21 -6.13 42.95
N MET A 543 -3.38 -6.48 41.68
CA MET A 543 -2.27 -6.98 40.85
C MET A 543 -1.30 -5.87 40.45
N LYS A 544 -1.80 -4.67 40.10
CA LYS A 544 -0.95 -3.52 39.78
C LYS A 544 -0.10 -3.04 40.96
N SER A 545 -0.64 -3.05 42.19
CA SER A 545 0.13 -2.70 43.39
C SER A 545 1.19 -3.75 43.76
N LEU A 546 1.01 -5.00 43.34
CA LEU A 546 2.00 -6.09 43.45
C LEU A 546 2.98 -6.17 42.25
N GLY A 547 2.83 -5.31 41.23
CA GLY A 547 3.68 -5.30 40.04
C GLY A 547 3.47 -6.46 39.07
N MET A 548 2.34 -7.17 39.15
CA MET A 548 1.96 -8.27 38.25
C MET A 548 1.15 -7.75 37.05
N ASP A 549 1.23 -8.38 35.87
CA ASP A 549 0.37 -7.99 34.74
C ASP A 549 -1.08 -8.50 34.97
N PRO A 550 -2.07 -7.61 35.15
CA PRO A 550 -3.45 -8.05 35.38
C PRO A 550 -4.10 -8.70 34.16
N LYS A 551 -3.48 -8.68 32.97
CA LYS A 551 -4.02 -9.32 31.75
C LYS A 551 -4.08 -10.85 31.80
N GLU A 552 -3.34 -11.49 32.73
CA GLU A 552 -3.31 -12.97 32.81
C GLU A 552 -4.49 -13.54 33.62
N ASN A 553 -5.00 -12.81 34.60
CA ASN A 553 -6.03 -13.28 35.54
C ASN A 553 -7.43 -12.70 35.29
N ILE A 554 -7.57 -11.63 34.50
CA ILE A 554 -8.88 -11.05 34.15
C ILE A 554 -9.42 -11.72 32.88
N PRO A 555 -10.68 -12.19 32.84
CA PRO A 555 -11.27 -12.75 31.63
C PRO A 555 -11.44 -11.68 30.54
N PHE A 556 -11.19 -12.08 29.29
CA PHE A 556 -11.43 -11.26 28.08
C PHE A 556 -12.57 -11.82 27.21
N ASN A 557 -13.03 -13.05 27.48
CA ASN A 557 -14.02 -13.76 26.69
C ASN A 557 -15.22 -14.10 27.56
N PHE A 558 -16.39 -13.61 27.18
CA PHE A 558 -17.60 -13.60 27.99
C PHE A 558 -18.81 -14.15 27.25
N LEU A 559 -19.71 -14.74 28.03
CA LEU A 559 -20.92 -15.39 27.52
C LEU A 559 -22.16 -14.80 28.20
N PHE A 560 -22.98 -14.06 27.45
CA PHE A 560 -24.15 -13.35 27.94
C PHE A 560 -25.42 -14.16 27.67
N ARG A 561 -26.06 -14.66 28.73
CA ARG A 561 -27.27 -15.50 28.66
C ARG A 561 -28.52 -14.73 29.09
N GLY A 562 -29.71 -15.30 28.93
CA GLY A 562 -30.96 -14.76 29.46
C GLY A 562 -32.06 -14.42 28.43
N PRO A 563 -33.29 -14.10 28.87
CA PRO A 563 -34.43 -13.71 28.03
C PRO A 563 -34.18 -12.49 27.11
N PRO A 564 -35.04 -12.22 26.11
CA PRO A 564 -34.96 -10.99 25.34
C PRO A 564 -35.29 -9.77 26.22
N GLY A 565 -34.77 -8.61 25.84
CA GLY A 565 -35.03 -7.35 26.55
C GLY A 565 -34.17 -7.09 27.79
N THR A 566 -33.53 -8.10 28.39
CA THR A 566 -32.76 -8.00 29.66
C THR A 566 -31.46 -7.17 29.61
N GLY A 567 -31.29 -6.28 28.63
CA GLY A 567 -30.23 -5.26 28.64
C GLY A 567 -28.84 -5.70 28.13
N LYS A 568 -28.63 -6.96 27.73
CA LYS A 568 -27.35 -7.51 27.21
C LYS A 568 -26.52 -6.53 26.37
N THR A 569 -27.07 -5.98 25.29
CA THR A 569 -26.41 -5.01 24.38
C THR A 569 -26.03 -3.68 25.06
N SER A 570 -26.80 -3.25 26.06
CA SER A 570 -26.51 -2.06 26.88
C SER A 570 -25.34 -2.32 27.83
N THR A 571 -25.36 -3.47 28.51
CA THR A 571 -24.29 -3.92 29.41
C THR A 571 -22.97 -4.10 28.67
N ALA A 572 -22.96 -4.68 27.47
CA ALA A 572 -21.76 -4.78 26.63
C ALA A 572 -21.10 -3.42 26.36
N ARG A 573 -21.90 -2.37 26.12
CA ARG A 573 -21.42 -1.00 25.90
C ARG A 573 -20.89 -0.34 27.17
N LYS A 574 -21.51 -0.59 28.33
CA LYS A 574 -21.00 -0.12 29.63
C LYS A 574 -19.69 -0.83 30.00
N MET A 575 -19.62 -2.14 29.78
CA MET A 575 -18.46 -2.98 30.00
C MET A 575 -17.27 -2.56 29.14
N GLY A 576 -17.50 -2.16 27.88
CA GLY A 576 -16.47 -1.58 27.02
C GLY A 576 -15.84 -0.30 27.59
N LYS A 577 -16.61 0.52 28.29
CA LYS A 577 -16.05 1.63 29.07
C LYS A 577 -15.25 1.13 30.28
N VAL A 578 -15.78 0.20 31.08
CA VAL A 578 -15.06 -0.34 32.26
C VAL A 578 -13.69 -0.94 31.87
N PHE A 579 -13.61 -1.71 30.78
CA PHE A 579 -12.35 -2.30 30.31
C PHE A 579 -11.39 -1.28 29.65
N TYR A 580 -11.89 -0.17 29.11
CA TYR A 580 -11.08 0.97 28.66
C TYR A 580 -10.50 1.75 29.86
N ASP A 581 -11.32 2.01 30.88
CA ASP A 581 -10.93 2.73 32.09
C ASP A 581 -9.89 1.93 32.90
N MET A 582 -10.07 0.61 33.05
CA MET A 582 -9.04 -0.30 33.62
C MET A 582 -7.71 -0.29 32.84
N GLY A 583 -7.75 0.11 31.57
CA GLY A 583 -6.58 0.30 30.70
C GLY A 583 -6.31 -0.82 29.70
N PHE A 584 -7.16 -1.84 29.59
CA PHE A 584 -6.95 -2.97 28.68
C PHE A 584 -7.30 -2.65 27.22
N LEU A 585 -8.34 -1.84 27.00
CA LEU A 585 -8.81 -1.48 25.67
C LEU A 585 -8.23 -0.14 25.20
N ALA A 586 -8.05 -0.01 23.89
CA ALA A 586 -7.55 1.18 23.23
C ALA A 586 -8.64 2.22 22.93
N THR A 587 -9.92 1.79 22.96
CA THR A 587 -11.13 2.61 22.83
C THR A 587 -12.31 1.93 23.53
N ALA A 588 -13.13 2.69 24.26
CA ALA A 588 -14.38 2.20 24.91
C ALA A 588 -15.52 1.81 23.94
N ALA A 589 -15.23 1.68 22.64
CA ALA A 589 -16.24 1.41 21.61
C ALA A 589 -16.56 -0.09 21.53
N VAL A 590 -17.80 -0.41 21.16
CA VAL A 590 -18.23 -1.78 20.84
C VAL A 590 -18.40 -1.90 19.33
N LEU A 591 -17.91 -3.00 18.76
CA LEU A 591 -18.26 -3.49 17.44
C LEU A 591 -19.43 -4.46 17.61
N ASP A 592 -20.65 -3.96 17.42
CA ASP A 592 -21.85 -4.80 17.38
C ASP A 592 -21.87 -5.59 16.07
N CYS A 593 -22.12 -6.90 16.14
CA CYS A 593 -22.16 -7.85 15.03
C CYS A 593 -23.26 -8.90 15.26
N SER A 594 -23.70 -9.56 14.21
CA SER A 594 -24.58 -10.74 14.29
C SER A 594 -23.83 -12.01 13.89
N ALA A 595 -24.34 -13.18 14.28
CA ALA A 595 -23.85 -14.47 13.77
C ALA A 595 -23.78 -14.54 12.23
N SER A 596 -24.71 -13.88 11.53
CA SER A 596 -24.77 -13.82 10.06
C SER A 596 -23.59 -13.09 9.41
N ASP A 597 -22.93 -12.18 10.14
CA ASP A 597 -21.78 -11.43 9.63
C ASP A 597 -20.54 -12.32 9.53
N LEU A 598 -20.39 -13.27 10.46
CA LEU A 598 -19.32 -14.26 10.48
C LEU A 598 -19.48 -15.31 9.37
N ILE A 599 -20.70 -15.78 9.11
CA ILE A 599 -21.01 -16.89 8.20
C ILE A 599 -20.73 -16.55 6.72
N GLY A 600 -20.01 -17.41 5.99
CA GLY A 600 -19.78 -17.27 4.55
C GLY A 600 -21.03 -17.51 3.70
N GLN A 601 -21.13 -16.85 2.53
CA GLN A 601 -22.16 -17.18 1.51
C GLN A 601 -21.74 -18.37 0.63
N TYR A 602 -20.45 -18.70 0.62
CA TYR A 602 -19.84 -19.77 -0.17
C TYR A 602 -18.74 -20.46 0.64
N ILE A 603 -18.45 -21.72 0.31
CA ILE A 603 -17.43 -22.55 0.98
C ILE A 603 -16.07 -21.82 1.04
N GLY A 604 -15.43 -21.82 2.21
CA GLY A 604 -14.11 -21.22 2.43
C GLY A 604 -14.08 -19.69 2.54
N GLN A 605 -15.24 -19.02 2.56
CA GLN A 605 -15.33 -17.59 2.86
C GLN A 605 -15.47 -17.29 4.36
N THR A 606 -15.88 -18.26 5.17
CA THR A 606 -16.20 -18.06 6.59
C THR A 606 -14.96 -17.77 7.42
N GLY A 607 -13.94 -18.63 7.35
CA GLY A 607 -12.68 -18.40 8.08
C GLY A 607 -12.04 -17.03 7.81
N PRO A 608 -11.91 -16.60 6.53
CA PRO A 608 -11.48 -15.25 6.18
C PRO A 608 -12.39 -14.12 6.71
N LYS A 609 -13.72 -14.30 6.73
CA LYS A 609 -14.65 -13.33 7.33
C LYS A 609 -14.42 -13.17 8.83
N VAL A 610 -14.35 -14.28 9.58
CA VAL A 610 -14.12 -14.28 11.03
C VAL A 610 -12.80 -13.58 11.36
N ARG A 611 -11.71 -13.90 10.65
CA ARG A 611 -10.42 -13.19 10.78
C ARG A 611 -10.52 -11.70 10.49
N GLN A 612 -11.23 -11.29 9.43
CA GLN A 612 -11.41 -9.86 9.11
C GLN A 612 -12.26 -9.12 10.15
N LEU A 613 -13.20 -9.81 10.80
CA LEU A 613 -14.07 -9.26 11.83
C LEU A 613 -13.32 -9.10 13.16
N LEU A 614 -12.50 -10.09 13.54
CA LEU A 614 -11.57 -10.00 14.66
C LEU A 614 -10.50 -8.90 14.44
N ASP A 615 -9.94 -8.77 13.22
CA ASP A 615 -8.99 -7.70 12.89
C ASP A 615 -9.61 -6.29 13.04
N LYS A 616 -10.92 -6.13 12.84
CA LYS A 616 -11.66 -4.88 13.14
C LYS A 616 -11.89 -4.69 14.64
N ALA A 617 -12.03 -5.77 15.42
CA ALA A 617 -12.29 -5.75 16.85
C ALA A 617 -11.04 -5.50 17.73
N LEU A 618 -9.84 -5.62 17.17
CA LEU A 618 -8.58 -5.35 17.88
C LEU A 618 -8.59 -3.98 18.59
N GLY A 619 -8.27 -3.99 19.88
CA GLY A 619 -8.25 -2.81 20.76
C GLY A 619 -9.60 -2.36 21.31
N ARG A 620 -10.71 -3.08 21.07
CA ARG A 620 -12.06 -2.70 21.52
C ARG A 620 -12.89 -3.92 21.97
N VAL A 621 -14.20 -3.76 22.23
CA VAL A 621 -15.13 -4.88 22.45
C VAL A 621 -15.73 -5.37 21.14
N LEU A 622 -15.79 -6.69 20.93
CA LEU A 622 -16.63 -7.37 19.95
C LEU A 622 -17.87 -7.93 20.65
N PHE A 623 -19.06 -7.51 20.22
CA PHE A 623 -20.34 -8.04 20.70
C PHE A 623 -21.04 -8.78 19.55
N ILE A 624 -21.20 -10.09 19.69
CA ILE A 624 -21.92 -10.93 18.72
C ILE A 624 -23.29 -11.26 19.31
N ASP A 625 -24.33 -10.62 18.78
CA ASP A 625 -25.72 -10.91 19.14
C ASP A 625 -26.27 -12.11 18.34
N GLU A 626 -27.28 -12.76 18.92
CA GLU A 626 -27.91 -13.97 18.41
C GLU A 626 -26.90 -15.08 18.06
N ALA A 627 -25.82 -15.18 18.87
CA ALA A 627 -24.67 -16.05 18.64
C ALA A 627 -25.03 -17.54 18.55
N TYR A 628 -26.16 -17.94 19.11
CA TYR A 628 -26.70 -19.30 19.04
C TYR A 628 -26.99 -19.78 17.60
N ARG A 629 -27.19 -18.87 16.63
CA ARG A 629 -27.27 -19.26 15.20
C ARG A 629 -25.98 -19.90 14.68
N LEU A 630 -24.85 -19.73 15.39
CA LEU A 630 -23.60 -20.44 15.09
C LEU A 630 -23.63 -21.94 15.48
N ALA A 631 -24.67 -22.40 16.19
CA ALA A 631 -24.83 -23.80 16.59
C ALA A 631 -25.40 -24.72 15.49
N GLU A 632 -25.90 -24.16 14.38
CA GLU A 632 -26.53 -24.93 13.30
C GLU A 632 -25.91 -24.64 11.91
N GLY A 633 -25.56 -25.70 11.18
CA GLY A 633 -25.10 -25.64 9.79
C GLY A 633 -23.57 -25.73 9.62
N HIS A 634 -23.13 -26.28 8.49
CA HIS A 634 -21.70 -26.54 8.22
C HIS A 634 -20.83 -25.28 8.17
N PHE A 635 -21.33 -24.18 7.59
CA PHE A 635 -20.61 -22.89 7.60
C PHE A 635 -20.52 -22.30 9.00
N SER A 636 -21.49 -22.58 9.87
CA SER A 636 -21.50 -22.11 11.26
C SER A 636 -20.43 -22.83 12.10
N GLN A 637 -20.21 -24.12 11.85
CA GLN A 637 -19.09 -24.87 12.44
C GLN A 637 -17.73 -24.29 11.99
N GLU A 638 -17.55 -24.01 10.70
CA GLU A 638 -16.35 -23.32 10.17
C GLU A 638 -16.10 -21.97 10.88
N ALA A 639 -17.17 -21.22 11.21
CA ALA A 639 -17.09 -19.96 11.94
C ALA A 639 -16.64 -20.12 13.40
N VAL A 640 -17.20 -21.12 14.11
CA VAL A 640 -16.87 -21.42 15.51
C VAL A 640 -15.43 -21.91 15.64
N ASP A 641 -15.00 -22.80 14.73
CA ASP A 641 -13.66 -23.40 14.79
C ASP A 641 -12.56 -22.37 14.52
N GLU A 642 -12.70 -21.52 13.49
CA GLU A 642 -11.77 -20.41 13.25
C GLU A 642 -11.81 -19.36 14.39
N LEU A 643 -12.98 -19.11 15.01
CA LEU A 643 -13.08 -18.20 16.15
C LEU A 643 -12.30 -18.75 17.36
N VAL A 644 -12.51 -20.02 17.73
CA VAL A 644 -11.82 -20.68 18.86
C VAL A 644 -10.31 -20.75 18.61
N ASP A 645 -9.88 -21.09 17.40
CA ASP A 645 -8.48 -21.08 16.99
C ASP A 645 -7.88 -19.66 17.10
N CYS A 646 -8.50 -18.66 16.46
CA CYS A 646 -8.01 -17.28 16.53
C CYS A 646 -7.94 -16.71 17.95
N VAL A 647 -8.90 -17.01 18.83
CA VAL A 647 -8.88 -16.56 20.23
C VAL A 647 -7.64 -17.05 20.99
N THR A 648 -7.04 -18.17 20.59
CA THR A 648 -5.80 -18.67 21.21
C THR A 648 -4.51 -18.02 20.68
N LYS A 649 -4.55 -17.35 19.52
CA LYS A 649 -3.35 -16.76 18.87
C LYS A 649 -2.96 -15.45 19.54
N ASP A 650 -1.66 -15.22 19.77
CA ASP A 650 -1.12 -14.02 20.42
C ASP A 650 -1.41 -12.69 19.69
N LYS A 651 -1.87 -12.75 18.44
CA LYS A 651 -2.41 -11.61 17.68
C LYS A 651 -3.70 -11.06 18.31
N TYR A 652 -4.54 -11.92 18.90
CA TYR A 652 -5.89 -11.58 19.38
C TYR A 652 -6.04 -11.75 20.90
N LYS A 653 -5.39 -12.76 21.49
CA LYS A 653 -5.39 -13.07 22.92
C LYS A 653 -5.10 -11.83 23.78
N CYS A 654 -6.00 -11.50 24.70
CA CYS A 654 -5.96 -10.34 25.60
C CYS A 654 -5.80 -8.95 24.92
N ARG A 655 -6.08 -8.82 23.61
CA ARG A 655 -6.03 -7.52 22.86
C ARG A 655 -7.41 -6.95 22.51
N MET A 656 -8.47 -7.71 22.74
CA MET A 656 -9.88 -7.31 22.59
C MET A 656 -10.71 -8.04 23.65
N VAL A 657 -11.92 -7.55 23.92
CA VAL A 657 -12.92 -8.29 24.71
C VAL A 657 -13.95 -8.88 23.74
N ILE A 658 -14.27 -10.17 23.87
CA ILE A 658 -15.27 -10.84 23.02
C ILE A 658 -16.47 -11.24 23.89
N ILE A 659 -17.66 -10.84 23.46
CA ILE A 659 -18.93 -11.13 24.12
C ILE A 659 -19.83 -11.86 23.13
N LEU A 660 -20.27 -13.07 23.48
CA LEU A 660 -21.27 -13.84 22.74
C LEU A 660 -22.61 -13.77 23.48
N ALA A 661 -23.68 -13.38 22.80
CA ALA A 661 -25.00 -13.17 23.41
C ALA A 661 -26.10 -14.07 22.81
N GLY A 662 -27.01 -14.53 23.65
CA GLY A 662 -28.20 -15.31 23.25
C GLY A 662 -29.13 -15.66 24.41
N TYR A 663 -30.05 -16.58 24.16
CA TYR A 663 -30.93 -17.17 25.18
C TYR A 663 -30.26 -18.34 25.90
N ASP A 664 -30.76 -18.73 27.07
CA ASP A 664 -30.06 -19.65 27.99
C ASP A 664 -29.80 -21.03 27.40
N ASP A 665 -30.86 -21.73 26.96
CA ASP A 665 -30.77 -23.06 26.34
C ASP A 665 -29.99 -23.04 25.02
N ASP A 666 -30.20 -22.00 24.22
CA ASP A 666 -29.57 -21.78 22.93
C ASP A 666 -28.04 -21.57 23.05
N ILE A 667 -27.60 -20.90 24.11
CA ILE A 667 -26.18 -20.70 24.43
C ILE A 667 -25.57 -21.95 25.08
N ASN A 668 -26.30 -22.66 25.95
CA ASN A 668 -25.89 -23.98 26.43
C ASN A 668 -25.69 -24.96 25.25
N ARG A 669 -26.58 -24.91 24.24
CA ARG A 669 -26.48 -25.66 23.00
C ARG A 669 -25.24 -25.27 22.19
N LEU A 670 -24.98 -23.98 21.99
CA LEU A 670 -23.77 -23.50 21.28
C LEU A 670 -22.48 -24.05 21.92
N ILE A 671 -22.40 -24.10 23.25
CA ILE A 671 -21.25 -24.70 23.96
C ILE A 671 -21.14 -26.20 23.67
N SER A 672 -22.26 -26.92 23.61
CA SER A 672 -22.26 -28.37 23.33
C SER A 672 -21.77 -28.75 21.92
N VAL A 673 -21.78 -27.81 20.96
CA VAL A 673 -21.33 -28.04 19.57
C VAL A 673 -19.81 -28.18 19.46
N ASN A 674 -19.03 -27.41 20.23
CA ASN A 674 -17.57 -27.53 20.25
C ASN A 674 -17.03 -27.35 21.70
N PRO A 675 -16.43 -28.39 22.31
CA PRO A 675 -15.85 -28.32 23.66
C PRO A 675 -14.79 -27.22 23.88
N GLY A 676 -14.18 -26.72 22.80
CA GLY A 676 -13.30 -25.56 22.82
C GLY A 676 -14.00 -24.29 23.33
N MET A 677 -15.30 -24.14 23.08
CA MET A 677 -16.09 -23.00 23.58
C MET A 677 -16.07 -22.94 25.11
N SER A 678 -16.34 -24.05 25.80
CA SER A 678 -16.29 -24.16 27.27
C SER A 678 -14.94 -23.72 27.86
N SER A 679 -13.85 -24.03 27.15
CA SER A 679 -12.48 -23.76 27.62
C SER A 679 -11.99 -22.35 27.28
N ARG A 680 -12.54 -21.69 26.26
CA ARG A 680 -12.09 -20.37 25.80
C ARG A 680 -13.03 -19.23 26.25
N PHE A 681 -14.27 -19.54 26.63
CA PHE A 681 -15.26 -18.62 27.22
C PHE A 681 -15.63 -19.10 28.64
N PRO A 682 -14.72 -18.97 29.63
CA PRO A 682 -14.98 -19.48 30.99
C PRO A 682 -15.99 -18.61 31.77
N GLU A 683 -16.08 -17.32 31.46
CA GLU A 683 -16.87 -16.37 32.23
C GLU A 683 -18.28 -16.23 31.65
N VAL A 684 -19.28 -16.56 32.48
CA VAL A 684 -20.70 -16.54 32.10
C VAL A 684 -21.44 -15.48 32.91
N ILE A 685 -22.15 -14.59 32.22
CA ILE A 685 -23.00 -13.57 32.84
C ILE A 685 -24.46 -13.87 32.48
N ASP A 686 -25.21 -14.32 33.48
CA ASP A 686 -26.63 -14.61 33.38
C ASP A 686 -27.47 -13.34 33.58
N PHE A 687 -28.33 -13.01 32.60
CA PHE A 687 -29.24 -11.86 32.68
C PHE A 687 -30.66 -12.35 32.94
N TYR A 688 -31.03 -12.46 34.21
CA TYR A 688 -32.38 -12.84 34.65
C TYR A 688 -33.45 -11.88 34.12
N SER A 689 -34.69 -12.35 34.04
CA SER A 689 -35.85 -11.48 33.88
C SER A 689 -35.96 -10.52 35.06
N LEU A 690 -36.31 -9.25 34.80
CA LEU A 690 -36.69 -8.29 35.84
C LEU A 690 -37.80 -8.88 36.73
N SER A 691 -37.72 -8.64 38.05
CA SER A 691 -38.82 -9.00 38.95
C SER A 691 -40.05 -8.14 38.71
N ALA A 692 -41.20 -8.53 39.26
CA ALA A 692 -42.43 -7.76 39.12
C ALA A 692 -42.33 -6.35 39.73
N GLU A 693 -41.53 -6.18 40.80
CA GLU A 693 -41.23 -4.88 41.40
C GLU A 693 -40.30 -4.05 40.50
N ASP A 694 -39.26 -4.67 39.92
CA ASP A 694 -38.37 -4.03 38.94
C ASP A 694 -39.12 -3.58 37.68
N CYS A 695 -40.14 -4.34 37.24
CA CYS A 695 -41.01 -3.98 36.12
C CYS A 695 -41.86 -2.75 36.42
N PHE A 696 -42.40 -2.62 37.63
CA PHE A 696 -43.10 -1.41 38.08
C PHE A 696 -42.17 -0.19 38.12
N ASP A 697 -40.98 -0.34 38.71
CA ASP A 697 -40.00 0.75 38.80
C ASP A 697 -39.47 1.16 37.42
N LEU A 698 -39.29 0.23 36.50
CA LEU A 698 -38.96 0.52 35.10
C LEU A 698 -40.10 1.26 34.38
N LEU A 699 -41.36 0.85 34.57
CA LEU A 699 -42.52 1.55 34.00
C LEU A 699 -42.58 3.01 34.48
N LEU A 700 -42.41 3.23 35.79
CA LEU A 700 -42.33 4.56 36.39
C LEU A 700 -41.16 5.37 35.80
N GLN A 701 -39.96 4.81 35.72
CA GLN A 701 -38.78 5.48 35.14
C GLN A 701 -39.00 5.87 33.66
N LEU A 702 -39.63 5.01 32.85
CA LEU A 702 -39.91 5.29 31.44
C LEU A 702 -40.94 6.41 31.26
N LEU A 703 -42.02 6.42 32.04
CA LEU A 703 -43.02 7.49 32.00
C LEU A 703 -42.48 8.81 32.57
N ALA A 704 -41.68 8.76 33.64
CA ALA A 704 -40.97 9.94 34.18
C ALA A 704 -39.93 10.51 33.20
N LYS A 705 -39.28 9.65 32.39
CA LYS A 705 -38.40 10.09 31.29
C LYS A 705 -39.20 10.79 30.19
N GLN A 706 -40.39 10.31 29.85
CA GLN A 706 -41.29 10.97 28.89
C GLN A 706 -41.84 12.31 29.41
N LYS A 707 -42.16 12.40 30.72
CA LYS A 707 -42.52 13.65 31.43
C LYS A 707 -41.46 14.73 31.22
N ARG A 708 -40.19 14.43 31.54
CA ARG A 708 -39.03 15.32 31.32
C ARG A 708 -38.85 15.73 29.85
N VAL A 709 -39.10 14.82 28.90
CA VAL A 709 -38.98 15.08 27.45
C VAL A 709 -40.13 15.94 26.89
N LEU A 710 -41.32 15.91 27.49
CA LEU A 710 -42.42 16.82 27.19
C LEU A 710 -42.14 18.23 27.72
N GLU A 711 -41.82 18.31 29.01
CA GLU A 711 -41.60 19.57 29.74
C GLU A 711 -40.43 20.39 29.14
N SER A 712 -39.32 19.72 28.80
CA SER A 712 -38.17 20.35 28.13
C SER A 712 -38.43 20.83 26.70
N LYS A 713 -39.44 20.28 26.00
CA LYS A 713 -39.81 20.71 24.64
C LYS A 713 -40.86 21.82 24.63
N LYS A 714 -41.79 21.83 25.59
CA LYS A 714 -42.79 22.90 25.78
C LYS A 714 -43.15 23.01 27.28
N PRO A 715 -42.77 24.08 27.99
CA PRO A 715 -42.99 24.20 29.44
C PRO A 715 -44.47 24.34 29.86
N PHE A 716 -45.39 24.53 28.91
CA PHE A 716 -46.83 24.55 29.17
C PHE A 716 -47.48 23.16 29.10
N ASN A 717 -46.79 22.14 28.56
CA ASN A 717 -47.27 20.76 28.53
C ASN A 717 -46.83 20.04 29.81
N ARG A 718 -47.79 19.50 30.57
CA ARG A 718 -47.52 18.78 31.83
C ARG A 718 -48.02 17.35 31.76
N LEU A 719 -47.17 16.39 32.09
CA LEU A 719 -47.55 14.99 32.28
C LEU A 719 -47.68 14.72 33.79
N VAL A 720 -48.87 14.35 34.23
CA VAL A 720 -49.22 14.06 35.62
C VAL A 720 -49.23 12.54 35.80
N LEU A 721 -48.41 12.06 36.73
CA LEU A 721 -48.15 10.63 36.99
C LEU A 721 -48.46 10.25 38.45
N ASN A 722 -49.37 10.99 39.12
CA ASN A 722 -49.58 10.88 40.57
C ASN A 722 -49.85 9.43 41.04
N CYS A 723 -50.60 8.63 40.28
CA CYS A 723 -50.88 7.22 40.57
C CYS A 723 -49.66 6.29 40.52
N LEU A 724 -48.56 6.71 39.89
CA LEU A 724 -47.32 5.93 39.80
C LEU A 724 -46.18 6.57 40.60
N GLU A 725 -46.18 7.90 40.77
CA GLU A 725 -45.23 8.62 41.63
C GLU A 725 -45.61 8.47 43.12
N HIS A 726 -46.90 8.34 43.44
CA HIS A 726 -47.47 8.11 44.77
C HIS A 726 -48.67 7.11 44.71
N PRO A 727 -48.43 5.83 44.38
CA PRO A 727 -49.48 4.82 44.32
C PRO A 727 -50.10 4.57 45.71
N THR A 728 -51.36 4.15 45.73
CA THR A 728 -51.93 3.45 46.90
C THR A 728 -51.27 2.06 47.05
N THR A 729 -51.30 1.50 48.25
CA THR A 729 -50.78 0.13 48.51
C THR A 729 -51.43 -0.88 47.58
N ASP A 730 -52.76 -0.84 47.56
CA ASP A 730 -53.62 -1.81 46.89
C ASP A 730 -53.37 -1.80 45.37
N PHE A 731 -53.35 -0.61 44.75
CA PHE A 731 -53.01 -0.44 43.33
C PHE A 731 -51.57 -0.87 43.00
N LYS A 732 -50.59 -0.63 43.88
CA LYS A 732 -49.22 -1.11 43.63
C LYS A 732 -49.17 -2.65 43.67
N ASP A 733 -49.81 -3.25 44.66
CA ASP A 733 -49.79 -4.70 44.86
C ASP A 733 -50.55 -5.42 43.72
N ASP A 734 -51.65 -4.86 43.22
CA ASP A 734 -52.38 -5.35 42.04
C ASP A 734 -51.51 -5.27 40.77
N VAL A 735 -50.94 -4.09 40.45
CA VAL A 735 -50.07 -3.88 39.27
C VAL A 735 -48.82 -4.77 39.31
N VAL A 736 -48.26 -5.03 40.51
CA VAL A 736 -47.13 -5.96 40.71
C VAL A 736 -47.59 -7.43 40.63
N SER A 737 -48.81 -7.76 41.04
CA SER A 737 -49.40 -9.08 40.83
C SER A 737 -49.57 -9.38 39.34
N ASP A 738 -50.04 -8.41 38.55
CA ASP A 738 -50.15 -8.53 37.10
C ASP A 738 -48.78 -8.68 36.42
N PHE A 739 -47.77 -7.92 36.84
CA PHE A 739 -46.40 -8.13 36.34
C PHE A 739 -45.83 -9.50 36.73
N ARG A 740 -46.21 -10.06 37.89
CA ARG A 740 -45.84 -11.44 38.27
C ARG A 740 -46.50 -12.45 37.34
N ALA A 741 -47.81 -12.34 37.10
CA ALA A 741 -48.55 -13.21 36.19
C ALA A 741 -48.07 -13.10 34.72
N LEU A 742 -47.68 -11.90 34.27
CA LEU A 742 -47.03 -11.70 32.97
C LEU A 742 -45.64 -12.33 32.91
N SER A 743 -44.86 -12.28 34.00
CA SER A 743 -43.51 -12.86 34.05
C SER A 743 -43.47 -14.39 33.95
N GLU A 744 -44.58 -15.07 34.25
CA GLU A 744 -44.74 -16.52 34.09
C GLU A 744 -45.09 -16.93 32.64
N GLN A 745 -45.38 -15.97 31.74
CA GLN A 745 -45.70 -16.29 30.34
C GLN A 745 -44.44 -16.51 29.48
N PRO A 746 -44.37 -17.57 28.66
CA PRO A 746 -43.20 -17.88 27.82
C PRO A 746 -42.96 -16.86 26.69
N SER A 747 -43.90 -15.94 26.45
CA SER A 747 -43.79 -14.84 25.49
C SER A 747 -43.20 -13.55 26.06
N TRP A 748 -42.97 -13.46 27.38
CA TRP A 748 -42.58 -12.22 28.06
C TRP A 748 -41.12 -11.80 27.78
N ALA A 749 -40.95 -10.69 27.06
CA ALA A 749 -39.67 -10.05 26.78
C ALA A 749 -39.27 -9.00 27.83
N SER A 750 -39.79 -9.13 29.06
CA SER A 750 -39.41 -8.35 30.24
C SER A 750 -39.37 -6.84 29.95
N ALA A 751 -38.21 -6.18 30.09
CA ALA A 751 -38.05 -4.74 29.87
C ALA A 751 -38.56 -4.24 28.49
N ARG A 752 -38.55 -5.07 27.45
CA ARG A 752 -39.05 -4.70 26.10
C ARG A 752 -40.57 -4.58 26.08
N ASP A 753 -41.26 -5.43 26.82
CA ASP A 753 -42.73 -5.41 26.90
C ASP A 753 -43.19 -4.34 27.88
N VAL A 754 -42.47 -4.13 28.99
CA VAL A 754 -42.65 -2.95 29.86
C VAL A 754 -42.47 -1.64 29.07
N GLU A 755 -41.49 -1.55 28.16
CA GLU A 755 -41.34 -0.37 27.29
C GLU A 755 -42.49 -0.21 26.29
N THR A 756 -43.08 -1.32 25.83
CA THR A 756 -44.21 -1.34 24.89
C THR A 756 -45.54 -0.99 25.60
N LEU A 757 -45.71 -1.46 26.84
CA LEU A 757 -46.79 -1.09 27.75
C LEU A 757 -46.70 0.41 28.11
N ALA A 758 -45.52 0.91 28.49
CA ALA A 758 -45.28 2.32 28.76
C ALA A 758 -45.60 3.23 27.54
N LYS A 759 -45.20 2.81 26.33
CA LYS A 759 -45.57 3.49 25.07
C LYS A 759 -47.09 3.45 24.83
N SER A 760 -47.76 2.35 25.17
CA SER A 760 -49.21 2.19 25.02
C SER A 760 -49.99 3.08 26.00
N ILE A 761 -49.63 3.06 27.30
CA ILE A 761 -50.17 3.95 28.35
C ILE A 761 -50.01 5.41 27.93
N PHE A 762 -48.80 5.82 27.51
CA PHE A 762 -48.55 7.18 27.03
C PHE A 762 -49.38 7.53 25.79
N THR A 763 -49.57 6.59 24.86
CA THR A 763 -50.38 6.80 23.65
C THR A 763 -51.87 6.93 23.95
N VAL A 764 -52.38 6.21 24.96
CA VAL A 764 -53.76 6.36 25.46
C VAL A 764 -53.93 7.69 26.20
N ALA A 765 -53.02 8.03 27.12
CA ALA A 765 -53.03 9.32 27.82
C ALA A 765 -52.93 10.53 26.86
N MET A 766 -52.14 10.41 25.78
CA MET A 766 -52.06 11.41 24.71
C MET A 766 -53.37 11.57 23.92
N LYS A 767 -54.19 10.52 23.81
CA LYS A 767 -55.53 10.58 23.19
C LYS A 767 -56.58 11.18 24.13
N SER A 768 -56.49 10.93 25.43
CA SER A 768 -57.41 11.44 26.46
C SER A 768 -57.05 12.82 27.04
N ARG A 769 -55.96 13.44 26.55
CA ARG A 769 -55.42 14.74 27.02
C ARG A 769 -56.48 15.85 27.14
N GLN A 770 -56.35 16.68 28.17
CA GLN A 770 -57.21 17.85 28.39
C GLN A 770 -56.39 19.14 28.29
N GLY A 771 -56.52 19.83 27.16
CA GLY A 771 -55.74 21.04 26.86
C GLY A 771 -54.25 20.73 26.74
N THR A 772 -53.42 21.31 27.61
CA THR A 772 -51.98 21.03 27.71
C THR A 772 -51.63 20.06 28.85
N CYS A 773 -52.62 19.58 29.60
CA CYS A 773 -52.43 18.57 30.65
C CYS A 773 -52.68 17.16 30.10
N ILE A 774 -51.78 16.25 30.42
CA ILE A 774 -51.90 14.81 30.17
C ILE A 774 -51.85 14.14 31.54
N THR A 775 -52.86 13.35 31.88
CA THR A 775 -52.94 12.65 33.16
C THR A 775 -53.00 11.15 32.89
N VAL A 776 -52.11 10.38 33.52
CA VAL A 776 -52.26 8.93 33.63
C VAL A 776 -53.14 8.65 34.85
N THR A 777 -54.06 7.71 34.73
CA THR A 777 -54.98 7.28 35.80
C THR A 777 -54.86 5.77 36.00
N GLU A 778 -55.20 5.28 37.19
CA GLU A 778 -55.12 3.87 37.61
C GLU A 778 -55.80 2.95 36.58
N ALA A 779 -57.07 3.22 36.26
CA ALA A 779 -57.84 2.53 35.22
C ALA A 779 -57.35 2.65 33.76
N MET A 780 -56.27 3.41 33.47
CA MET A 780 -55.56 3.36 32.17
C MET A 780 -54.34 2.44 32.19
N VAL A 781 -53.86 2.08 33.38
CA VAL A 781 -52.75 1.15 33.61
C VAL A 781 -53.33 -0.26 33.68
N GLU A 782 -54.30 -0.48 34.57
CA GLU A 782 -55.10 -1.73 34.70
C GLU A 782 -55.64 -2.22 33.34
N ALA A 783 -56.47 -1.40 32.67
CA ALA A 783 -57.12 -1.77 31.41
C ALA A 783 -56.15 -1.94 30.21
N LEU A 784 -54.85 -1.68 30.39
CA LEU A 784 -53.79 -2.03 29.44
C LEU A 784 -52.96 -3.24 29.89
N GLN A 785 -52.91 -3.56 31.19
CA GLN A 785 -52.36 -4.82 31.69
C GLN A 785 -53.32 -5.98 31.41
N ASP A 786 -54.64 -5.81 31.64
CA ASP A 786 -55.70 -6.73 31.18
C ASP A 786 -55.52 -7.13 29.70
N LEU A 787 -55.20 -6.13 28.86
CA LEU A 787 -55.06 -6.25 27.42
C LEU A 787 -53.75 -6.95 26.99
N PHE A 788 -52.76 -7.02 27.89
CA PHE A 788 -51.53 -7.83 27.75
C PHE A 788 -51.66 -9.22 28.40
N MET A 789 -52.53 -9.37 29.41
CA MET A 789 -52.80 -10.64 30.09
C MET A 789 -53.81 -11.52 29.33
N ALA A 790 -54.64 -10.93 28.47
CA ALA A 790 -55.51 -11.66 27.56
C ALA A 790 -54.70 -12.62 26.66
N PRO A 791 -55.07 -13.91 26.56
CA PRO A 791 -54.35 -14.85 25.71
C PRO A 791 -54.46 -14.43 24.23
N PRO A 792 -53.40 -14.63 23.42
CA PRO A 792 -53.43 -14.24 22.02
C PRO A 792 -54.57 -14.96 21.29
N PRO A 793 -55.27 -14.28 20.36
CA PRO A 793 -56.41 -14.88 19.65
C PRO A 793 -55.96 -16.15 18.94
N ALA A 794 -56.72 -17.23 19.14
CA ALA A 794 -56.32 -18.59 18.79
C ALA A 794 -55.89 -18.72 17.32
N GLN A 795 -54.57 -18.78 17.10
CA GLN A 795 -54.02 -19.05 15.78
C GLN A 795 -54.36 -20.50 15.41
N THR A 796 -55.09 -20.69 14.32
CA THR A 796 -55.30 -22.01 13.74
C THR A 796 -53.95 -22.64 13.41
N PRO A 797 -53.73 -23.94 13.71
CA PRO A 797 -52.40 -24.56 13.61
C PRO A 797 -51.95 -24.70 12.15
N HIS A 798 -51.29 -23.66 11.66
CA HIS A 798 -50.55 -23.71 10.39
C HIS A 798 -49.37 -24.66 10.56
N LYS A 799 -49.52 -25.87 10.00
CA LYS A 799 -48.42 -26.84 9.84
C LYS A 799 -47.29 -26.21 9.02
N ILE A 800 -46.26 -25.69 9.68
CA ILE A 800 -44.94 -25.58 9.06
C ILE A 800 -44.38 -27.01 9.01
N SER A 801 -44.65 -27.69 7.89
CA SER A 801 -44.30 -29.10 7.70
C SER A 801 -42.82 -29.26 7.36
N SER A 802 -41.96 -29.30 8.38
CA SER A 802 -40.58 -29.75 8.26
C SER A 802 -40.53 -31.27 8.00
N GLN A 803 -40.72 -31.67 6.74
CA GLN A 803 -40.47 -33.04 6.29
C GLN A 803 -39.17 -33.12 5.47
N TYR A 804 -38.06 -33.20 6.18
CA TYR A 804 -36.99 -34.11 5.79
C TYR A 804 -37.22 -35.43 6.54
N GLN A 805 -37.55 -36.48 5.81
CA GLN A 805 -37.47 -37.86 6.28
C GLN A 805 -36.66 -38.68 5.28
N ALA A 806 -35.86 -39.62 5.79
CA ALA A 806 -35.08 -40.55 5.00
C ALA A 806 -35.53 -41.99 5.28
N SER A 807 -35.16 -42.88 4.36
CA SER A 807 -35.10 -44.35 4.44
C SER A 807 -36.29 -45.24 4.01
N THR A 808 -35.93 -46.18 3.13
CA THR A 808 -36.37 -47.60 3.02
C THR A 808 -37.77 -48.00 2.51
N THR A 809 -37.88 -48.05 1.17
CA THR A 809 -38.05 -49.28 0.33
C THR A 809 -39.13 -50.36 0.59
N LYS A 810 -39.71 -50.82 -0.55
CA LYS A 810 -40.40 -52.10 -0.90
C LYS A 810 -41.88 -51.88 -1.28
N GLU A 811 -42.49 -52.51 -2.30
CA GLU A 811 -42.10 -53.24 -3.53
C GLU A 811 -43.39 -53.39 -4.39
N HIS A 812 -43.43 -53.62 -5.71
CA HIS A 812 -42.40 -53.87 -6.74
C HIS A 812 -42.56 -52.81 -7.90
N GLU A 813 -42.52 -53.00 -9.24
CA GLU A 813 -42.37 -54.15 -10.16
C GLU A 813 -41.59 -53.78 -11.47
N ALA A 814 -42.25 -53.65 -12.65
CA ALA A 814 -41.64 -53.38 -13.97
C ALA A 814 -42.40 -52.25 -14.74
N SER A 815 -41.84 -51.53 -15.74
CA SER A 815 -40.79 -51.93 -16.70
C SER A 815 -39.97 -50.79 -17.37
N CYS A 816 -38.77 -51.14 -17.83
CA CYS A 816 -38.01 -50.68 -19.02
C CYS A 816 -37.71 -49.18 -19.35
N THR A 817 -36.38 -48.95 -19.47
CA THR A 817 -35.63 -48.09 -20.43
C THR A 817 -35.75 -46.55 -20.44
N PRO A 818 -34.60 -45.82 -20.43
CA PRO A 818 -34.50 -44.41 -20.86
C PRO A 818 -34.33 -44.31 -22.40
N PRO A 819 -34.54 -43.12 -23.02
CA PRO A 819 -33.37 -42.24 -23.25
C PRO A 819 -33.66 -40.72 -23.23
N GLU A 820 -32.57 -39.96 -23.35
CA GLU A 820 -32.42 -38.62 -23.96
C GLU A 820 -33.11 -37.36 -23.39
N SER A 821 -32.28 -36.31 -23.35
CA SER A 821 -32.62 -34.91 -23.17
C SER A 821 -32.55 -34.14 -24.48
N PRO A 822 -33.43 -33.17 -24.73
CA PRO A 822 -33.09 -32.02 -25.57
C PRO A 822 -33.34 -30.66 -24.89
N THR A 823 -32.36 -29.77 -25.09
CA THR A 823 -32.44 -28.30 -25.24
C THR A 823 -33.65 -27.52 -24.69
N ALA A 824 -33.36 -26.48 -23.88
CA ALA A 824 -34.26 -25.35 -23.66
C ALA A 824 -33.84 -24.15 -24.53
N GLU A 825 -34.79 -23.57 -25.26
CA GLU A 825 -34.65 -22.27 -25.95
C GLU A 825 -35.04 -21.09 -25.03
N VAL A 826 -34.92 -19.86 -25.53
CA VAL A 826 -35.13 -18.61 -24.78
C VAL A 826 -36.35 -17.85 -25.31
N ASP A 827 -37.21 -17.36 -24.42
CA ASP A 827 -38.07 -16.19 -24.69
C ASP A 827 -38.28 -15.34 -23.41
N ASP A 828 -38.70 -14.08 -23.59
CA ASP A 828 -38.62 -12.97 -22.64
C ASP A 828 -39.98 -12.62 -21.98
N GLY A 829 -39.98 -12.01 -20.78
CA GLY A 829 -41.16 -12.02 -19.89
C GLY A 829 -41.24 -10.89 -18.85
N LYS A 830 -41.34 -9.64 -19.29
CA LYS A 830 -41.41 -8.42 -18.43
C LYS A 830 -42.49 -8.48 -17.33
N ARG A 831 -42.08 -8.38 -16.06
CA ARG A 831 -42.98 -7.99 -14.95
C ARG A 831 -43.25 -6.48 -14.99
N LYS A 832 -44.52 -6.05 -14.92
CA LYS A 832 -44.91 -4.64 -14.75
C LYS A 832 -44.74 -4.20 -13.29
N SER A 833 -44.41 -2.93 -13.08
CA SER A 833 -44.43 -2.29 -11.76
C SER A 833 -45.87 -2.05 -11.27
N VAL A 834 -46.11 -2.28 -9.97
CA VAL A 834 -47.37 -1.97 -9.27
C VAL A 834 -47.28 -0.58 -8.63
N ARG A 835 -48.43 0.07 -8.43
CA ARG A 835 -48.57 1.41 -7.85
C ARG A 835 -48.78 1.36 -6.33
N ASP A 836 -48.06 2.20 -5.59
CA ASP A 836 -48.20 2.30 -4.13
C ASP A 836 -49.49 3.04 -3.71
N ALA A 837 -50.08 2.58 -2.60
CA ALA A 837 -51.32 3.12 -2.07
C ALA A 837 -51.09 4.48 -1.38
N GLY A 838 -51.69 5.54 -1.93
CA GLY A 838 -51.64 6.90 -1.38
C GLY A 838 -51.31 7.99 -2.38
N VAL A 839 -50.79 7.65 -3.57
CA VAL A 839 -50.54 8.59 -4.66
C VAL A 839 -51.84 8.86 -5.43
N SER A 840 -52.22 10.13 -5.62
CA SER A 840 -53.38 10.50 -6.48
C SER A 840 -53.09 10.28 -7.97
N ASP A 841 -54.12 10.15 -8.80
CA ASP A 841 -53.95 9.80 -10.23
C ASP A 841 -53.12 10.85 -10.99
N GLU A 842 -53.36 12.14 -10.75
CA GLU A 842 -52.59 13.23 -11.34
C GLU A 842 -51.10 13.17 -10.98
N VAL A 843 -50.78 12.83 -9.73
CA VAL A 843 -49.38 12.70 -9.26
C VAL A 843 -48.75 11.40 -9.75
N TRP A 844 -49.53 10.33 -9.89
CA TRP A 844 -49.03 9.08 -10.46
C TRP A 844 -48.72 9.23 -11.96
N GLU A 845 -49.59 9.86 -12.74
CA GLU A 845 -49.28 10.21 -14.12
C GLU A 845 -48.10 11.18 -14.23
N GLN A 846 -47.99 12.16 -13.32
CA GLN A 846 -46.85 13.07 -13.29
C GLN A 846 -45.55 12.29 -13.07
N LEU A 847 -45.53 11.36 -12.10
CA LEU A 847 -44.40 10.48 -11.83
C LEU A 847 -44.11 9.51 -12.97
N GLU A 848 -45.10 8.94 -13.67
CA GLU A 848 -44.86 8.12 -14.85
C GLU A 848 -44.33 8.95 -16.03
N ARG A 849 -44.83 10.18 -16.24
CA ARG A 849 -44.33 11.11 -17.26
C ARG A 849 -42.89 11.55 -16.96
N ASP A 850 -42.59 11.89 -15.71
CA ASP A 850 -41.25 12.30 -15.28
C ASP A 850 -40.27 11.11 -15.28
N LYS A 851 -40.70 9.91 -14.88
CA LYS A 851 -39.93 8.66 -15.01
C LYS A 851 -39.64 8.33 -16.47
N LYS A 852 -40.63 8.43 -17.36
CA LYS A 852 -40.43 8.20 -18.80
C LYS A 852 -39.50 9.24 -19.43
N ALA A 853 -39.60 10.50 -19.01
CA ALA A 853 -38.66 11.55 -19.43
C ALA A 853 -37.24 11.30 -18.90
N GLN A 854 -37.09 10.74 -17.69
CA GLN A 854 -35.81 10.30 -17.13
C GLN A 854 -35.25 9.12 -17.92
N GLU A 855 -36.04 8.09 -18.18
CA GLU A 855 -35.66 6.92 -18.99
C GLU A 855 -35.25 7.32 -20.42
N GLU A 856 -35.93 8.31 -21.02
CA GLU A 856 -35.53 8.89 -22.31
C GLU A 856 -34.21 9.67 -22.24
N ARG A 857 -33.95 10.42 -21.16
CA ARG A 857 -32.64 11.08 -20.95
C ARG A 857 -31.53 10.04 -20.80
N ASP A 858 -31.77 9.01 -20.00
CA ASP A 858 -30.79 7.95 -19.73
C ASP A 858 -30.57 7.05 -20.96
N ALA A 859 -31.58 6.90 -21.83
CA ALA A 859 -31.45 6.26 -23.14
C ALA A 859 -30.65 7.13 -24.12
N LYS A 860 -30.93 8.44 -24.20
CA LYS A 860 -30.15 9.40 -25.02
C LYS A 860 -28.70 9.48 -24.54
N TYR A 861 -28.46 9.46 -23.23
CA TYR A 861 -27.11 9.44 -22.64
C TYR A 861 -26.36 8.12 -22.91
N ARG A 862 -27.04 6.97 -22.82
CA ARG A 862 -26.46 5.68 -23.21
C ARG A 862 -26.16 5.61 -24.71
N ALA A 863 -27.05 6.12 -25.56
CA ALA A 863 -26.82 6.22 -27.01
C ALA A 863 -25.61 7.12 -27.33
N LEU A 864 -25.45 8.27 -26.64
CA LEU A 864 -24.27 9.14 -26.75
C LEU A 864 -22.98 8.46 -26.28
N LEU A 865 -23.04 7.65 -25.21
CA LEU A 865 -21.91 6.81 -24.78
C LEU A 865 -21.56 5.73 -25.81
N GLU A 866 -22.57 5.18 -26.50
CA GLU A 866 -22.39 4.13 -27.49
C GLU A 866 -21.88 4.66 -28.85
N THR A 867 -22.37 5.83 -29.31
CA THR A 867 -21.78 6.52 -30.47
C THR A 867 -20.36 7.00 -30.17
N LYS A 868 -20.09 7.52 -28.97
CA LYS A 868 -18.73 7.82 -28.47
C LYS A 868 -17.81 6.58 -28.44
N ARG A 869 -18.37 5.37 -28.29
CA ARG A 869 -17.63 4.10 -28.39
C ARG A 869 -17.42 3.63 -29.84
N LYS A 870 -18.34 3.94 -30.75
CA LYS A 870 -18.32 3.52 -32.17
C LYS A 870 -17.62 4.53 -33.11
N ALA A 871 -17.37 5.75 -32.64
CA ALA A 871 -16.70 6.81 -33.39
C ALA A 871 -15.18 6.58 -33.53
N VAL A 872 -14.72 6.22 -34.73
CA VAL A 872 -13.30 6.10 -35.08
C VAL A 872 -12.68 7.48 -35.35
N GLY A 873 -11.49 7.74 -34.81
CA GLY A 873 -10.63 8.86 -35.21
C GLY A 873 -11.28 10.25 -35.14
N ALA A 874 -11.53 10.85 -36.30
CA ALA A 874 -11.85 12.26 -36.47
C ALA A 874 -13.11 12.73 -35.71
N ALA A 875 -14.18 11.93 -35.66
CA ALA A 875 -15.41 12.31 -34.96
C ALA A 875 -15.20 12.48 -33.43
N ARG A 876 -14.19 11.82 -32.86
CA ARG A 876 -13.83 11.95 -31.45
C ARG A 876 -13.16 13.29 -31.15
N GLU A 877 -12.41 13.85 -32.09
CA GLU A 877 -11.74 15.15 -31.95
C GLU A 877 -12.72 16.32 -32.08
N ALA A 878 -13.68 16.23 -33.01
CA ALA A 878 -14.74 17.23 -33.16
C ALA A 878 -15.55 17.40 -31.85
N ILE A 879 -16.02 16.29 -31.27
CA ILE A 879 -16.76 16.28 -30.00
C ILE A 879 -15.89 16.77 -28.83
N LEU A 880 -14.58 16.47 -28.83
CA LEU A 880 -13.64 17.00 -27.83
C LEU A 880 -13.49 18.52 -27.94
N LYS A 881 -13.49 19.05 -29.16
CA LYS A 881 -13.37 20.48 -29.43
C LYS A 881 -14.64 21.25 -29.01
N GLU A 882 -15.82 20.75 -29.35
CA GLU A 882 -17.10 21.31 -28.86
C GLU A 882 -17.16 21.31 -27.33
N LEU A 883 -16.76 20.22 -26.67
CA LEU A 883 -16.73 20.14 -25.20
C LEU A 883 -15.72 21.12 -24.57
N ILE A 884 -14.57 21.37 -25.21
CA ILE A 884 -13.60 22.38 -24.76
C ILE A 884 -14.17 23.80 -24.93
N GLU A 885 -14.81 24.09 -26.07
CA GLU A 885 -15.42 25.40 -26.33
C GLU A 885 -16.63 25.66 -25.40
N GLU A 886 -17.41 24.64 -25.05
CA GLU A 886 -18.50 24.73 -24.07
C GLU A 886 -17.98 24.85 -22.62
N GLU A 887 -16.94 24.10 -22.23
CA GLU A 887 -16.25 24.32 -20.95
C GLU A 887 -15.65 25.73 -20.85
N GLU A 888 -15.07 26.26 -21.93
CA GLU A 888 -14.58 27.64 -21.97
C GLU A 888 -15.70 28.66 -21.85
N ARG A 889 -16.87 28.42 -22.47
CA ARG A 889 -18.05 29.26 -22.26
C ARG A 889 -18.49 29.23 -20.80
N LEU A 890 -18.65 28.07 -20.20
CA LEU A 890 -19.03 27.92 -18.79
C LEU A 890 -18.01 28.56 -17.84
N LYS A 891 -16.70 28.44 -18.14
CA LYS A 891 -15.63 29.13 -17.39
C LYS A 891 -15.72 30.64 -17.55
N LYS A 892 -16.02 31.17 -18.75
CA LYS A 892 -16.21 32.62 -18.99
C LYS A 892 -17.47 33.16 -18.32
N GLU A 893 -18.59 32.43 -18.39
CA GLU A 893 -19.85 32.76 -17.72
C GLU A 893 -19.70 32.75 -16.19
N ASP A 894 -19.04 31.73 -15.63
CA ASP A 894 -18.82 31.63 -14.17
C ASP A 894 -17.69 32.58 -13.70
N GLU A 895 -16.73 32.95 -14.55
CA GLU A 895 -15.83 34.08 -14.30
C GLU A 895 -16.56 35.42 -14.28
N GLN A 896 -17.48 35.67 -15.22
CA GLN A 896 -18.30 36.88 -15.21
C GLN A 896 -19.18 36.93 -13.96
N ARG A 897 -19.75 35.80 -13.54
CA ARG A 897 -20.48 35.62 -12.29
C ARG A 897 -19.61 35.88 -11.06
N LYS A 898 -18.37 35.37 -11.04
CA LYS A 898 -17.38 35.61 -9.97
C LYS A 898 -16.85 37.05 -9.97
N LYS A 899 -16.75 37.71 -11.12
CA LYS A 899 -16.43 39.15 -11.26
C LYS A 899 -17.59 39.99 -10.71
N ALA A 900 -18.82 39.71 -11.12
CA ALA A 900 -20.03 40.36 -10.59
C ALA A 900 -20.19 40.16 -9.07
N ALA A 901 -19.89 38.97 -8.55
CA ALA A 901 -19.90 38.68 -7.11
C ALA A 901 -18.78 39.39 -6.32
N LYS A 902 -17.66 39.76 -6.98
CA LYS A 902 -16.57 40.55 -6.38
C LYS A 902 -16.83 42.06 -6.44
N THR A 903 -17.49 42.55 -7.49
CA THR A 903 -17.95 43.94 -7.57
C THR A 903 -19.26 44.12 -6.79
N GLY A 904 -19.16 44.31 -5.47
CA GLY A 904 -20.30 44.51 -4.55
C GLY A 904 -21.11 45.81 -4.73
N ARG A 905 -21.21 46.35 -5.95
CA ARG A 905 -21.99 47.54 -6.31
C ARG A 905 -22.79 47.31 -7.59
N CYS A 906 -23.95 47.95 -7.67
CA CYS A 906 -24.77 47.98 -8.89
C CYS A 906 -23.99 48.64 -10.06
N PRO A 907 -24.20 48.26 -11.34
CA PRO A 907 -23.57 48.90 -12.51
C PRO A 907 -23.73 50.43 -12.60
N MET A 908 -24.67 51.02 -11.87
CA MET A 908 -24.84 52.48 -11.74
C MET A 908 -24.01 53.10 -10.58
N GLY A 909 -23.11 52.35 -9.94
CA GLY A 909 -22.13 52.84 -8.95
C GLY A 909 -22.53 52.81 -7.47
N TYR A 910 -23.75 52.35 -7.14
CA TYR A 910 -24.31 52.41 -5.78
C TYR A 910 -24.09 51.14 -4.95
N GLU A 911 -24.02 51.32 -3.64
CA GLU A 911 -23.67 50.31 -2.64
C GLU A 911 -24.90 49.75 -1.90
N TRP A 912 -24.86 48.47 -1.55
CA TRP A 912 -25.99 47.71 -1.01
C TRP A 912 -25.86 47.46 0.50
N ILE A 913 -26.97 47.52 1.23
CA ILE A 913 -27.08 47.06 2.62
C ILE A 913 -27.88 45.77 2.66
N LYS A 914 -27.39 44.77 3.40
CA LYS A 914 -28.07 43.50 3.64
C LYS A 914 -29.06 43.61 4.80
N GLN A 915 -30.22 42.97 4.66
CA GLN A 915 -31.20 42.68 5.72
C GLN A 915 -31.65 41.21 5.60
N ASP A 916 -32.38 40.70 6.59
CA ASP A 916 -32.58 39.25 6.79
C ASP A 916 -33.41 38.55 5.71
N GLN A 917 -34.07 39.31 4.83
CA GLN A 917 -34.87 38.83 3.70
C GLN A 917 -34.48 39.51 2.36
N GLY A 918 -33.35 40.22 2.26
CA GLY A 918 -32.93 40.85 1.00
C GLY A 918 -31.88 41.96 1.12
N PHE A 919 -31.63 42.68 0.02
CA PHE A 919 -30.72 43.83 -0.03
C PHE A 919 -31.47 45.11 -0.41
N ARG A 920 -31.10 46.24 0.19
CA ARG A 920 -31.66 47.58 -0.11
C ARG A 920 -30.54 48.59 -0.43
N ARG A 921 -30.81 49.47 -1.39
CA ARG A 921 -29.93 50.59 -1.78
C ARG A 921 -29.90 51.65 -0.67
N LYS A 922 -28.73 52.19 -0.37
CA LYS A 922 -28.53 53.30 0.58
C LYS A 922 -28.71 54.65 -0.13
N GLU A 923 -29.53 55.53 0.43
CA GLU A 923 -29.67 56.93 0.01
C GLU A 923 -29.40 57.85 1.20
N TYR A 924 -28.70 58.96 0.95
CA TYR A 924 -28.51 60.04 1.94
C TYR A 924 -28.80 61.39 1.27
N PRO A 925 -29.53 62.31 1.92
CA PRO A 925 -29.85 63.61 1.36
C PRO A 925 -28.75 64.65 1.65
N GLY A 926 -28.44 65.50 0.66
CA GLY A 926 -27.78 66.77 0.92
C GLY A 926 -26.71 67.22 -0.08
N PHE A 927 -27.14 67.78 -1.22
CA PHE A 927 -26.86 69.21 -1.49
C PHE A 927 -27.77 69.78 -2.61
N LEU A 928 -28.93 70.30 -2.21
CA LEU A 928 -29.75 71.15 -3.06
C LEU A 928 -29.21 72.58 -3.02
N LEU A 929 -28.72 73.13 -4.13
CA LEU A 929 -28.45 74.57 -4.19
C LEU A 929 -28.60 75.19 -5.60
N ARG A 930 -29.71 75.94 -5.77
CA ARG A 930 -29.97 76.97 -6.80
C ARG A 930 -30.21 76.43 -8.24
N ARG A 931 -31.12 77.01 -9.04
CA ARG A 931 -32.03 78.16 -8.79
C ARG A 931 -33.30 78.14 -9.67
N ARG A 932 -34.35 78.80 -9.15
CA ARG A 932 -35.44 79.59 -9.80
C ARG A 932 -35.39 79.68 -11.33
N VAL A 933 -36.51 79.56 -12.06
CA VAL A 933 -37.66 80.50 -12.13
C VAL A 933 -38.98 79.71 -12.28
N PHE A 934 -39.98 79.88 -11.39
CA PHE A 934 -41.23 80.69 -11.58
C PHE A 934 -42.15 80.14 -12.70
N CYS A 935 -43.23 79.41 -12.35
CA CYS A 935 -44.66 79.83 -12.38
C CYS A 935 -45.28 79.92 -13.79
N GLU A 936 -46.57 79.61 -14.05
CA GLU A 936 -47.81 79.86 -13.27
C GLU A 936 -48.93 78.81 -13.59
N ILE A 937 -49.99 78.72 -12.76
CA ILE A 937 -51.33 78.09 -13.06
C ILE A 937 -51.35 76.53 -13.26
N ARG A 938 -52.23 75.70 -12.67
CA ARG A 938 -53.44 75.88 -11.81
C ARG A 938 -53.70 74.66 -10.90
N ARG A 939 -54.30 74.91 -9.71
CA ARG A 939 -55.42 74.21 -8.98
C ARG A 939 -55.77 72.72 -9.29
N ILE A 940 -56.24 71.87 -8.35
CA ILE A 940 -56.47 71.93 -6.88
C ILE A 940 -56.65 70.49 -6.29
N SER A 941 -56.49 70.37 -4.97
CA SER A 941 -56.86 69.27 -4.02
C SER A 941 -58.20 68.50 -4.26
N PRO A 942 -58.52 67.36 -3.57
CA PRO A 942 -57.86 66.81 -2.36
C PRO A 942 -57.76 65.27 -2.13
N ARG A 943 -56.91 64.92 -1.15
CA ARG A 943 -57.05 63.87 -0.08
C ARG A 943 -56.82 62.35 -0.31
N LEU A 944 -55.83 61.89 0.49
CA LEU A 944 -55.79 60.71 1.40
C LEU A 944 -55.47 59.29 0.88
N HIS A 945 -54.50 58.67 1.58
CA HIS A 945 -54.21 57.23 1.62
C HIS A 945 -55.22 56.49 2.51
N ASN A 946 -55.48 55.20 2.25
CA ASN A 946 -54.87 54.10 3.03
C ASN A 946 -55.22 52.67 2.54
N VAL A 947 -54.53 51.69 3.13
CA VAL A 947 -54.81 50.22 3.15
C VAL A 947 -54.32 49.37 1.96
N ARG A 948 -53.38 48.46 2.30
CA ARG A 948 -53.04 47.11 1.76
C ARG A 948 -53.35 46.76 0.29
N PHE A 949 -52.38 46.11 -0.35
CA PHE A 949 -52.64 45.13 -1.42
C PHE A 949 -52.05 43.75 -1.12
N ARG A 950 -52.64 42.72 -1.74
CA ARG A 950 -52.30 41.29 -1.59
C ARG A 950 -52.45 40.61 -2.97
N SER A 951 -51.34 40.07 -3.50
CA SER A 951 -51.27 39.14 -4.64
C SER A 951 -51.73 39.62 -6.04
N ALA A 952 -51.31 38.87 -7.07
CA ALA A 952 -51.77 38.86 -8.47
C ALA A 952 -51.52 40.13 -9.34
N GLU A 953 -51.44 40.08 -10.69
CA GLU A 953 -50.93 39.09 -11.67
C GLU A 953 -50.81 39.77 -13.07
N THR A 954 -50.48 39.03 -14.13
CA THR A 954 -50.76 39.33 -15.58
C THR A 954 -50.14 40.58 -16.27
N SER A 955 -48.98 40.38 -16.90
CA SER A 955 -48.69 40.50 -18.36
C SER A 955 -49.06 41.73 -19.27
N LYS A 956 -48.05 42.15 -20.07
CA LYS A 956 -48.10 42.70 -21.48
C LYS A 956 -48.71 44.12 -21.70
N PRO A 957 -48.56 44.78 -22.89
CA PRO A 957 -47.94 44.36 -24.18
C PRO A 957 -46.84 45.33 -24.75
N SER A 958 -46.59 45.25 -26.07
CA SER A 958 -45.59 45.92 -26.96
C SER A 958 -46.10 47.28 -27.55
N GLU A 959 -45.50 48.02 -28.52
CA GLU A 959 -44.91 47.68 -29.84
C GLU A 959 -44.22 48.87 -30.62
N ASN A 960 -43.29 48.54 -31.57
CA ASN A 960 -42.89 49.24 -32.85
C ASN A 960 -42.32 50.71 -32.87
N VAL A 961 -41.63 51.27 -33.90
CA VAL A 961 -41.67 51.23 -35.41
C VAL A 961 -40.25 51.35 -36.09
N SER A 962 -40.16 51.34 -37.45
CA SER A 962 -39.04 51.21 -38.46
C SER A 962 -38.10 52.46 -38.70
N GLU A 963 -37.15 52.62 -39.67
CA GLU A 963 -36.96 52.10 -41.08
C GLU A 963 -35.57 52.38 -41.80
N SER A 964 -35.23 51.57 -42.85
CA SER A 964 -34.37 51.71 -44.10
C SER A 964 -32.93 52.36 -44.29
N ALA A 965 -31.96 51.52 -44.71
CA ALA A 965 -31.09 51.47 -45.96
C ALA A 965 -30.06 52.52 -46.54
N SER A 966 -28.81 52.03 -46.83
CA SER A 966 -27.87 52.26 -48.00
C SER A 966 -27.23 53.66 -48.35
N PRO A 967 -26.20 53.82 -49.24
CA PRO A 967 -25.32 52.89 -50.02
C PRO A 967 -23.76 53.16 -49.87
N GLY A 968 -22.89 52.75 -50.83
CA GLY A 968 -21.41 53.01 -50.85
C GLY A 968 -20.81 53.11 -52.29
N THR A 969 -19.46 53.22 -52.49
CA THR A 969 -18.68 53.08 -53.78
C THR A 969 -17.13 53.17 -53.56
N SER A 970 -16.29 52.73 -54.52
CA SER A 970 -14.79 52.72 -54.49
C SER A 970 -14.14 53.39 -55.73
N PRO A 971 -12.82 53.68 -55.71
CA PRO A 971 -11.80 52.88 -56.45
C PRO A 971 -10.42 52.79 -55.71
N GLY A 972 -9.33 52.18 -56.18
CA GLY A 972 -9.07 51.30 -57.35
C GLY A 972 -7.57 51.27 -57.77
N THR A 973 -7.18 50.34 -58.66
CA THR A 973 -5.83 50.06 -59.25
C THR A 973 -4.70 49.62 -58.29
N THR A 974 -3.86 48.62 -58.64
CA THR A 974 -3.63 47.99 -59.97
C THR A 974 -4.09 46.53 -60.10
N ALA A 975 -3.18 45.57 -60.34
CA ALA A 975 -3.37 44.17 -60.77
C ALA A 975 -2.05 43.38 -60.54
N GLY A 976 -1.87 42.07 -60.77
CA GLY A 976 -2.68 40.99 -61.41
C GLY A 976 -1.78 39.75 -61.62
N ALA A 977 -2.12 38.69 -62.35
CA ALA A 977 -3.37 38.28 -63.02
C ALA A 977 -3.33 36.75 -63.33
N GLY A 978 -4.49 36.14 -63.65
CA GLY A 978 -4.66 34.69 -63.96
C GLY A 978 -5.39 33.95 -62.80
N ALA A 979 -6.61 33.41 -62.94
CA ALA A 979 -7.14 32.37 -63.85
C ALA A 979 -6.75 30.94 -63.38
N GLU A 980 -7.64 29.93 -63.33
CA GLU A 980 -9.03 29.82 -63.83
C GLU A 980 -9.89 28.77 -63.04
N SER A 981 -11.14 28.56 -63.45
CA SER A 981 -12.17 27.63 -62.88
C SER A 981 -11.95 26.14 -63.33
N PRO A 982 -12.84 25.13 -63.11
CA PRO A 982 -14.20 25.12 -62.52
C PRO A 982 -14.60 23.89 -61.64
N GLU A 983 -15.89 23.85 -61.29
CA GLU A 983 -16.71 22.67 -60.90
C GLU A 983 -16.81 21.62 -62.05
N GLY A 984 -17.35 20.40 -61.92
CA GLY A 984 -17.95 19.68 -60.78
C GLY A 984 -18.96 18.61 -61.25
N VAL A 985 -18.57 17.33 -61.20
CA VAL A 985 -19.34 16.11 -61.56
C VAL A 985 -18.79 14.94 -60.72
N GLY A 986 -19.53 13.94 -60.25
CA GLY A 986 -20.97 13.64 -60.35
C GLY A 986 -21.37 12.37 -59.57
N ASP A 987 -22.41 11.67 -60.04
CA ASP A 987 -23.09 10.51 -59.40
C ASP A 987 -23.50 9.48 -60.50
N PRO A 988 -24.01 8.25 -60.22
CA PRO A 988 -24.23 7.55 -58.93
C PRO A 988 -23.84 6.05 -58.94
N THR A 989 -24.38 5.27 -57.98
CA THR A 989 -24.54 3.78 -57.95
C THR A 989 -23.30 2.90 -57.70
N SER A 990 -23.43 1.64 -57.25
CA SER A 990 -24.07 1.09 -56.01
C SER A 990 -24.04 -0.44 -56.00
N SER A 991 -23.73 -1.04 -54.85
CA SER A 991 -24.23 -2.35 -54.35
C SER A 991 -23.85 -3.68 -55.05
N THR A 992 -24.03 -4.77 -54.29
CA THR A 992 -23.88 -6.21 -54.63
C THR A 992 -22.44 -6.71 -54.87
N GLY A 993 -22.02 -7.90 -54.42
CA GLY A 993 -22.61 -8.89 -53.50
C GLY A 993 -21.49 -9.50 -52.61
N SER A 994 -21.76 -10.04 -51.41
CA SER A 994 -22.60 -11.22 -51.10
C SER A 994 -22.03 -12.52 -51.69
N SER A 995 -21.90 -13.64 -50.98
CA SER A 995 -22.15 -13.95 -49.55
C SER A 995 -21.53 -15.33 -49.21
N ALA A 996 -21.55 -15.69 -47.93
CA ALA A 996 -21.41 -17.08 -47.44
C ALA A 996 -20.01 -17.74 -47.64
N GLU A 997 -19.61 -18.79 -46.90
CA GLU A 997 -20.27 -19.45 -45.76
C GLU A 997 -19.21 -20.00 -44.79
N SER A 998 -19.61 -20.26 -43.55
CA SER A 998 -18.90 -21.18 -42.64
C SER A 998 -19.78 -22.40 -42.42
N PRO A 999 -19.20 -23.59 -42.25
CA PRO A 999 -19.36 -24.20 -40.93
C PRO A 999 -18.12 -24.92 -40.38
N LYS A 1000 -18.24 -25.32 -39.12
CA LYS A 1000 -17.30 -26.18 -38.36
C LYS A 1000 -17.53 -27.66 -38.73
N GLY A 1001 -16.58 -28.56 -38.43
CA GLY A 1001 -16.87 -29.99 -38.41
C GLY A 1001 -15.66 -30.92 -38.22
N VAL A 1002 -15.33 -31.25 -36.96
CA VAL A 1002 -14.27 -32.18 -36.53
C VAL A 1002 -14.37 -33.57 -37.18
N GLY A 1003 -13.22 -34.18 -37.54
CA GLY A 1003 -13.15 -35.61 -37.90
C GLY A 1003 -11.73 -36.12 -38.21
N ASP A 1004 -11.08 -36.76 -37.23
CA ASP A 1004 -10.00 -37.76 -37.42
C ASP A 1004 -10.64 -39.16 -37.57
N PRO A 1005 -9.95 -40.25 -38.02
CA PRO A 1005 -8.49 -40.38 -38.19
C PRO A 1005 -8.01 -40.94 -39.55
N THR A 1006 -6.71 -40.79 -39.88
CA THR A 1006 -5.77 -41.91 -40.23
C THR A 1006 -4.38 -41.42 -40.70
N SER A 1007 -3.37 -42.29 -40.51
CA SER A 1007 -2.04 -42.29 -41.15
C SER A 1007 -1.92 -43.58 -42.01
N PRO A 1008 -0.96 -43.78 -42.95
CA PRO A 1008 0.41 -43.23 -42.96
C PRO A 1008 1.03 -42.88 -44.36
N GLY A 1009 2.31 -42.48 -44.35
CA GLY A 1009 3.20 -42.35 -45.53
C GLY A 1009 3.27 -40.93 -46.13
N THR A 1010 4.33 -40.51 -46.85
CA THR A 1010 5.63 -41.17 -47.16
C THR A 1010 6.68 -40.10 -47.51
N SER A 1011 7.98 -40.34 -47.26
CA SER A 1011 9.11 -39.62 -47.91
C SER A 1011 9.31 -40.15 -49.35
N PRO A 1012 10.00 -39.47 -50.31
CA PRO A 1012 11.32 -38.79 -50.26
C PRO A 1012 11.33 -37.38 -50.92
N GLY A 1013 12.42 -36.65 -51.18
CA GLY A 1013 13.85 -36.79 -50.84
C GLY A 1013 14.77 -36.20 -51.94
N SER A 1014 16.10 -36.14 -51.70
CA SER A 1014 17.18 -35.64 -52.62
C SER A 1014 17.10 -34.14 -53.02
N SER A 1015 18.19 -33.45 -53.38
CA SER A 1015 19.52 -33.91 -53.84
C SER A 1015 20.71 -33.21 -53.16
N ALA A 1016 21.89 -33.83 -53.27
CA ALA A 1016 23.19 -33.29 -52.90
C ALA A 1016 24.18 -33.47 -54.07
N GLU A 1017 25.39 -32.90 -54.00
CA GLU A 1017 26.48 -33.24 -54.91
C GLU A 1017 27.87 -33.16 -54.22
N SER A 1018 28.79 -34.04 -54.61
CA SER A 1018 30.17 -34.18 -54.07
C SER A 1018 31.09 -34.86 -55.10
N PRO A 1019 32.41 -34.59 -55.07
CA PRO A 1019 33.47 -35.57 -55.45
C PRO A 1019 34.82 -35.42 -54.65
N GLU A 1020 35.75 -36.40 -54.52
CA GLU A 1020 35.67 -37.84 -54.84
C GLU A 1020 36.56 -38.80 -53.97
N SER A 1021 37.74 -39.28 -54.45
CA SER A 1021 38.23 -40.67 -54.22
C SER A 1021 39.77 -40.85 -54.44
N VAL A 1022 40.44 -42.03 -54.38
CA VAL A 1022 40.05 -43.45 -54.19
C VAL A 1022 41.07 -44.22 -53.32
N GLY A 1023 40.61 -45.01 -52.34
CA GLY A 1023 41.09 -46.39 -52.00
C GLY A 1023 42.54 -46.65 -51.52
N ASP A 1024 42.95 -47.89 -51.20
CA ASP A 1024 42.22 -49.16 -51.07
C ASP A 1024 43.01 -50.22 -50.21
N SER A 1025 42.35 -51.34 -49.86
CA SER A 1025 42.88 -52.72 -49.67
C SER A 1025 43.38 -53.30 -48.32
N THR A 1026 42.80 -54.48 -47.98
CA THR A 1026 43.37 -55.68 -47.28
C THR A 1026 43.57 -55.83 -45.74
N SER A 1027 42.58 -56.51 -45.12
CA SER A 1027 42.66 -57.74 -44.27
C SER A 1027 43.51 -57.89 -42.96
N SER A 1028 42.78 -58.19 -41.87
CA SER A 1028 42.93 -59.34 -40.93
C SER A 1028 43.59 -59.25 -39.52
N THR A 1029 42.82 -59.77 -38.54
CA THR A 1029 43.17 -60.34 -37.21
C THR A 1029 43.66 -59.47 -36.03
N GLY A 1030 42.99 -59.68 -34.89
CA GLY A 1030 43.46 -59.39 -33.52
C GLY A 1030 42.72 -58.26 -32.78
N SER A 1031 42.16 -58.37 -31.57
CA SER A 1031 41.66 -59.44 -30.67
C SER A 1031 41.30 -58.73 -29.34
N THR A 1032 40.38 -59.27 -28.53
CA THR A 1032 39.90 -58.76 -27.21
C THR A 1032 39.08 -57.45 -27.26
N GLY A 1033 37.94 -57.33 -26.57
CA GLY A 1033 37.16 -58.32 -25.80
C GLY A 1033 35.69 -57.90 -25.63
N SER A 1034 34.80 -58.84 -25.33
CA SER A 1034 33.33 -58.68 -25.47
C SER A 1034 32.52 -59.21 -24.28
N SER A 1035 31.36 -58.59 -24.02
CA SER A 1035 30.14 -59.11 -23.35
C SER A 1035 29.10 -57.96 -23.36
N ALA A 1036 27.93 -57.98 -24.02
CA ALA A 1036 27.10 -59.05 -24.60
C ALA A 1036 26.59 -60.09 -23.57
N GLU A 1037 25.33 -60.54 -23.56
CA GLU A 1037 24.10 -60.27 -24.35
C GLU A 1037 22.88 -60.83 -23.55
N SER A 1038 21.67 -60.22 -23.48
CA SER A 1038 20.53 -60.06 -24.43
C SER A 1038 19.43 -61.15 -24.33
N SER A 1039 18.23 -60.86 -24.87
CA SER A 1039 16.99 -61.69 -24.94
C SER A 1039 16.24 -61.98 -23.62
N GLU A 1040 14.90 -62.17 -23.55
CA GLU A 1040 13.73 -61.85 -24.42
C GLU A 1040 12.42 -62.00 -23.58
N GLY A 1041 11.23 -61.61 -24.08
CA GLY A 1041 9.96 -62.22 -23.60
C GLY A 1041 8.80 -61.30 -23.12
N VAL A 1042 7.91 -60.98 -24.06
CA VAL A 1042 6.51 -60.50 -23.98
C VAL A 1042 5.63 -61.03 -22.82
N GLY A 1043 4.69 -60.22 -22.27
CA GLY A 1043 3.40 -60.75 -21.76
C GLY A 1043 2.65 -60.01 -20.63
N ASP A 1044 1.44 -59.54 -20.92
CA ASP A 1044 0.33 -59.18 -19.98
C ASP A 1044 -0.58 -60.44 -19.78
N PRO A 1045 -1.67 -60.48 -18.95
CA PRO A 1045 -2.11 -59.60 -17.85
C PRO A 1045 -2.66 -60.40 -16.61
N THR A 1046 -3.46 -59.73 -15.75
CA THR A 1046 -4.49 -60.28 -14.81
C THR A 1046 -4.08 -60.69 -13.37
N SER A 1047 -5.02 -61.31 -12.63
CA SER A 1047 -5.24 -61.10 -11.19
C SER A 1047 -5.46 -62.38 -10.37
N SER A 1048 -5.55 -62.18 -9.05
CA SER A 1048 -6.36 -62.95 -8.06
C SER A 1048 -5.96 -64.37 -7.61
N THR A 1049 -5.96 -64.52 -6.27
CA THR A 1049 -6.21 -65.75 -5.45
C THR A 1049 -5.20 -66.91 -5.46
N GLY A 1050 -4.95 -67.55 -4.30
CA GLY A 1050 -4.10 -68.75 -4.23
C GLY A 1050 -3.92 -69.50 -2.90
N ALA A 1051 -3.86 -68.84 -1.73
CA ALA A 1051 -3.72 -69.49 -0.41
C ALA A 1051 -4.31 -68.59 0.70
N SER A 1052 -5.08 -69.01 1.72
CA SER A 1052 -5.12 -70.24 2.55
C SER A 1052 -4.03 -70.28 3.65
N ALA A 1053 -4.34 -70.33 4.95
CA ALA A 1053 -5.64 -70.23 5.63
C ALA A 1053 -5.52 -69.80 7.13
N GLU A 1054 -6.64 -69.34 7.70
CA GLU A 1054 -7.06 -69.32 9.13
C GLU A 1054 -6.21 -68.66 10.26
N SER A 1055 -6.86 -67.70 10.92
CA SER A 1055 -6.71 -67.18 12.30
C SER A 1055 -6.79 -68.30 13.38
N PRO A 1056 -6.40 -68.13 14.70
CA PRO A 1056 -6.72 -66.96 15.53
C PRO A 1056 -5.83 -66.59 16.76
N LYS A 1057 -6.22 -65.49 17.43
CA LYS A 1057 -6.07 -65.12 18.86
C LYS A 1057 -5.04 -65.86 19.79
N GLY A 1058 -4.03 -65.12 20.25
CA GLY A 1058 -3.92 -64.73 21.68
C GLY A 1058 -2.92 -65.42 22.64
N VAL A 1059 -2.24 -64.57 23.45
CA VAL A 1059 -1.66 -64.79 24.80
C VAL A 1059 -0.37 -65.65 24.95
N GLY A 1060 0.57 -65.17 25.78
CA GLY A 1060 1.74 -65.90 26.33
C GLY A 1060 3.09 -65.55 25.67
N ASP A 1061 4.25 -65.67 26.33
CA ASP A 1061 4.54 -65.79 27.78
C ASP A 1061 6.01 -65.35 28.04
N SER A 1062 6.48 -65.54 29.28
CA SER A 1062 7.69 -65.04 29.94
C SER A 1062 8.93 -65.93 29.80
N THR A 1063 10.11 -65.38 30.15
CA THR A 1063 11.07 -66.00 31.11
C THR A 1063 12.26 -65.08 31.43
N SER A 1064 12.99 -65.37 32.52
CA SER A 1064 14.25 -64.75 32.94
C SER A 1064 15.16 -65.82 33.59
N PRO A 1065 16.44 -65.54 33.87
CA PRO A 1065 16.78 -65.35 35.30
C PRO A 1065 17.99 -64.43 35.64
N GLY A 1066 17.92 -63.82 36.84
CA GLY A 1066 19.05 -63.69 37.78
C GLY A 1066 19.84 -62.36 37.78
N THR A 1067 20.31 -61.81 38.92
CA THR A 1067 20.10 -62.18 40.35
C THR A 1067 20.27 -60.92 41.25
N SER A 1068 19.72 -60.93 42.46
CA SER A 1068 19.69 -59.85 43.48
C SER A 1068 21.03 -59.71 44.29
N PRO A 1069 21.21 -58.89 45.36
CA PRO A 1069 20.23 -58.08 46.14
C PRO A 1069 20.66 -56.71 46.76
N SER A 1070 19.67 -55.99 47.35
CA SER A 1070 19.71 -55.18 48.62
C SER A 1070 20.71 -54.02 48.85
N SER A 1071 20.47 -53.00 49.71
CA SER A 1071 19.25 -52.34 50.27
C SER A 1071 19.68 -51.22 51.26
N SER A 1072 18.90 -50.13 51.40
CA SER A 1072 18.97 -49.17 52.54
C SER A 1072 20.29 -48.37 52.69
N ALA A 1073 20.43 -47.33 53.53
CA ALA A 1073 19.55 -46.22 53.99
C ALA A 1073 20.44 -45.14 54.69
N GLU A 1074 19.81 -44.11 55.28
CA GLU A 1074 20.34 -43.18 56.32
C GLU A 1074 21.33 -42.04 55.94
N SER A 1075 21.07 -40.90 56.61
CA SER A 1075 21.93 -39.73 56.92
C SER A 1075 22.07 -39.69 58.47
N PRO A 1076 22.73 -38.71 59.18
CA PRO A 1076 23.37 -37.45 58.77
C PRO A 1076 24.70 -37.08 59.54
N GLU A 1077 25.08 -35.79 59.51
CA GLU A 1077 25.95 -35.03 60.47
C GLU A 1077 27.49 -35.29 60.58
N GLY A 1078 28.25 -34.21 60.87
CA GLY A 1078 29.71 -34.23 61.20
C GLY A 1078 30.45 -32.89 60.96
N VAL A 1079 31.17 -32.35 61.96
CA VAL A 1079 31.66 -30.93 62.05
C VAL A 1079 33.20 -30.75 61.97
N GLY A 1080 33.68 -29.59 61.47
CA GLY A 1080 34.96 -28.93 61.85
C GLY A 1080 35.91 -28.50 60.70
N ASP A 1081 36.89 -27.59 60.86
CA ASP A 1081 37.14 -26.52 61.86
C ASP A 1081 38.30 -25.56 61.40
N SER A 1082 38.49 -24.40 62.08
CA SER A 1082 39.66 -23.48 62.05
C SER A 1082 39.85 -22.55 60.81
N THR A 1083 40.34 -21.30 60.88
CA THR A 1083 40.81 -20.44 62.01
C THR A 1083 40.53 -18.93 61.75
N SER A 1084 40.59 -18.07 62.79
CA SER A 1084 40.33 -16.60 62.80
C SER A 1084 41.61 -15.75 62.61
N PRO A 1085 41.71 -14.39 62.88
CA PRO A 1085 40.75 -13.33 63.30
C PRO A 1085 40.64 -12.16 62.26
N GLY A 1086 39.98 -11.00 62.42
CA GLY A 1086 39.24 -10.23 63.46
C GLY A 1086 39.28 -8.72 63.04
N THR A 1087 38.46 -7.74 63.47
CA THR A 1087 37.40 -7.63 64.50
C THR A 1087 36.48 -6.43 64.14
N SER A 1088 35.20 -6.43 64.57
CA SER A 1088 34.20 -5.33 64.39
C SER A 1088 34.06 -4.47 65.69
N PRO A 1089 33.04 -3.60 65.96
CA PRO A 1089 31.87 -3.10 65.18
C PRO A 1089 31.61 -1.56 65.32
N GLY A 1090 30.42 -1.02 64.97
CA GLY A 1090 29.90 0.22 65.61
C GLY A 1090 29.01 1.24 64.84
N SER A 1091 27.78 0.85 64.45
CA SER A 1091 26.53 1.66 64.41
C SER A 1091 26.49 3.22 64.26
N SER A 1092 25.59 3.65 63.34
CA SER A 1092 24.54 4.72 63.47
C SER A 1092 24.82 6.23 63.31
N ALA A 1093 23.74 6.92 62.89
CA ALA A 1093 23.42 8.37 62.90
C ALA A 1093 23.78 9.28 61.69
N GLU A 1094 22.71 9.85 61.11
CA GLU A 1094 22.47 11.24 60.64
C GLU A 1094 23.55 12.09 59.90
N SER A 1095 23.23 12.48 58.66
CA SER A 1095 22.88 13.85 58.19
C SER A 1095 23.58 15.11 58.78
N PRO A 1096 23.64 16.26 58.05
CA PRO A 1096 23.67 16.49 56.58
C PRO A 1096 24.63 17.66 56.17
N GLU A 1097 24.27 18.42 55.11
CA GLU A 1097 24.72 19.78 54.71
C GLU A 1097 25.92 19.97 53.73
N GLY A 1098 25.90 21.12 53.02
CA GLY A 1098 26.86 21.52 51.97
C GLY A 1098 26.54 20.94 50.58
N VAL A 1099 25.67 21.52 49.72
CA VAL A 1099 25.40 22.93 49.40
C VAL A 1099 26.67 23.69 48.99
N GLY A 1100 26.86 23.93 47.69
CA GLY A 1100 28.11 24.49 47.14
C GLY A 1100 28.05 24.77 45.63
N ASP A 1101 27.21 25.73 45.25
CA ASP A 1101 26.72 25.98 43.90
C ASP A 1101 27.76 26.35 42.81
N SER A 1102 27.59 25.72 41.63
CA SER A 1102 27.70 26.34 40.29
C SER A 1102 29.06 26.63 39.59
N ARG A 1103 28.90 26.84 38.27
CA ARG A 1103 29.75 27.64 37.34
C ARG A 1103 31.09 27.09 36.85
N SER A 1104 30.96 26.14 35.93
CA SER A 1104 31.34 26.33 34.51
C SER A 1104 32.58 27.19 34.18
N THR A 1105 33.65 26.55 33.70
CA THR A 1105 34.53 27.12 32.67
C THR A 1105 34.83 26.07 31.59
N SER A 1106 34.92 26.51 30.34
CA SER A 1106 35.13 25.66 29.17
C SER A 1106 36.59 25.66 28.72
N THR A 1107 37.26 24.52 28.83
CA THR A 1107 38.40 24.09 27.98
C THR A 1107 38.33 22.56 27.92
N ALA A 1108 38.22 21.86 26.79
CA ALA A 1108 38.85 21.96 25.47
C ALA A 1108 40.28 21.39 25.43
N SER A 1109 40.46 20.42 24.51
CA SER A 1109 41.71 19.81 24.01
C SER A 1109 42.35 18.64 24.79
N CYS A 1110 43.08 17.82 24.00
CA CYS A 1110 44.11 16.84 24.38
C CYS A 1110 43.71 15.49 25.02
N THR A 1111 43.35 14.56 24.13
CA THR A 1111 44.03 13.25 23.93
C THR A 1111 44.31 12.32 25.12
N SER A 1112 43.60 11.19 25.12
CA SER A 1112 44.22 9.88 24.88
C SER A 1112 43.43 9.13 23.82
#